data_AF-A0A9W8HPG5-F1
#
_entry.id   AF-A0A9W8HPG5-F1
#
_cell.length_a   1.000
_cell.length_b   1.000
_cell.length_c   1.000
_cell.angle_alpha   90.00
_cell.angle_beta   90.00
_cell.angle_gamma   90.00
#
_symmetry.space_group_name_H-M   'P 1'
#
loop_
_entity.id
_entity.type
_entity.pdbx_description
1 polymer ?
#
loop_
_entity_poly.entity_id
_entity_poly.type
_entity_poly.pdbx_seq_one_letter_code
_entity_poly.pdbx_strand_id
1 'polypeptide(L)'
;VLLGTSIAWFALDVAFYGINLNSSIVIEAIGFAGNIHEDKPSRFITRNCLGSIIINILGSVPGYWITMFTIEKLGRKTIQLMGFGILTVLYAILGFAYSQILSKSTGAFIFLFSLAQLFQNFGPNVTTFVIPGEVFPTRFRSTAHGISAAAGKFGAIVAQGGFLQLTDVGGKNNWINHLLQIFGAFMLLGFFVTFWIPESKGKTLEEICDESEDTEAKAVYELCPIEGSKGTFKILQYSLVYRDSRSTPADPERDNKWLSCAFDCLTKHYDIALGHCVQLPDRNVIVVDQEDRDKQRFFSHSEPQLSVDEFNKIRYRRDMWPPALDLLLSSRTKNTECLISAVAVHLQDGLLITLSVSHIIADAAGVAILLQQWASIAAQLLESKERTCGLLLPKLRVDYDHPAFWKSLKSHLADTHPYVNYIDQQNYGDLHELQAKVATLYKTGSLDGEQALAMRVIYLSESNIAKIAQKFNKADGSSALHGVQVFYALLWQRYVAAALHTSTTEVSPQDTIFLNILHNVRGLVSADSYVGNGVSTVYVPSTIGEILQLPTIELAIKIKSLVNTVTPGAAVHLAEAISNPDSTFALKAIHKYSLPASHMTISNASRMPFYETDFGLGKPLAVLWGTRPTDTMSSWLPHSSAEGEGGIDIYFGMRDSIYDALKADKLL
;
A
#
# COMPACT_ATOMS: atom_id res chain seq x y z
N VAL A 1 -26.59 -8.16 0.82
CA VAL A 1 -26.07 -9.41 0.23
C VAL A 1 -26.22 -10.63 1.14
N LEU A 2 -25.62 -10.67 2.34
CA LEU A 2 -25.64 -11.85 3.23
C LEU A 2 -27.05 -12.36 3.58
N LEU A 3 -27.98 -11.46 3.90
CA LEU A 3 -29.38 -11.83 4.13
C LEU A 3 -30.04 -12.40 2.86
N GLY A 4 -29.70 -11.82 1.70
CA GLY A 4 -30.19 -12.26 0.40
C GLY A 4 -29.77 -13.70 0.08
N THR A 5 -28.48 -13.99 0.19
CA THR A 5 -27.93 -15.33 -0.07
C THR A 5 -28.41 -16.36 0.97
N SER A 6 -28.47 -15.98 2.25
CA SER A 6 -28.91 -16.87 3.33
C SER A 6 -30.38 -17.26 3.18
N ILE A 7 -31.27 -16.28 2.96
CA ILE A 7 -32.71 -16.54 2.85
C ILE A 7 -33.04 -17.26 1.54
N ALA A 8 -32.37 -16.93 0.43
CA ALA A 8 -32.57 -17.64 -0.84
C ALA A 8 -32.16 -19.13 -0.73
N TRP A 9 -31.03 -19.41 -0.08
CA TRP A 9 -30.57 -20.79 0.14
C TRP A 9 -31.48 -21.54 1.13
N PHE A 10 -31.94 -20.88 2.20
CA PHE A 10 -32.94 -21.44 3.10
C PHE A 10 -34.23 -21.82 2.35
N ALA A 11 -34.80 -20.88 1.58
CA ALA A 11 -36.04 -21.08 0.85
C ALA A 11 -35.92 -22.21 -0.19
N LEU A 12 -34.76 -22.31 -0.85
CA LEU A 12 -34.43 -23.41 -1.73
C LEU A 12 -34.40 -24.75 -1.00
N ASP A 13 -33.58 -24.86 0.05
CA ASP A 13 -33.32 -26.13 0.75
C ASP A 13 -34.60 -26.67 1.40
N VAL A 14 -35.53 -25.81 1.81
CA VAL A 14 -36.85 -26.22 2.31
C VAL A 14 -37.59 -27.08 1.28
N ALA A 15 -37.71 -26.61 0.04
CA ALA A 15 -38.40 -27.39 -0.99
C ALA A 15 -37.52 -28.50 -1.57
N PHE A 16 -36.23 -28.24 -1.78
CA PHE A 16 -35.30 -29.18 -2.40
C PHE A 16 -35.17 -30.45 -1.56
N TYR A 17 -34.90 -30.32 -0.26
CA TYR A 17 -34.80 -31.48 0.63
C TYR A 17 -36.17 -32.02 1.01
N GLY A 18 -37.18 -31.16 1.19
CA GLY A 18 -38.55 -31.60 1.44
C GLY A 18 -39.08 -32.52 0.35
N ILE A 19 -38.75 -32.26 -0.91
CA ILE A 19 -39.17 -33.07 -2.05
C ILE A 19 -38.24 -34.25 -2.31
N ASN A 20 -36.91 -34.03 -2.35
CA ASN A 20 -35.98 -35.09 -2.78
C ASN A 20 -35.83 -36.21 -1.74
N LEU A 21 -35.79 -35.87 -0.44
CA LEU A 21 -35.69 -36.88 0.63
C LEU A 21 -36.98 -37.70 0.76
N ASN A 22 -38.11 -37.12 0.37
CA ASN A 22 -39.42 -37.75 0.47
C ASN A 22 -40.02 -38.10 -0.91
N SER A 23 -39.16 -38.26 -1.93
CA SER A 23 -39.59 -38.53 -3.30
C SER A 23 -40.37 -39.85 -3.42
N SER A 24 -40.02 -40.87 -2.64
CA SER A 24 -40.78 -42.14 -2.57
C SER A 24 -42.20 -41.94 -2.05
N ILE A 25 -42.41 -41.06 -1.07
CA ILE A 25 -43.74 -40.74 -0.52
C ILE A 25 -44.58 -40.02 -1.58
N VAL A 26 -43.98 -39.09 -2.33
CA VAL A 26 -44.67 -38.39 -3.44
C VAL A 26 -45.03 -39.37 -4.56
N ILE A 27 -44.13 -40.28 -4.94
CA ILE A 27 -44.36 -41.28 -6.00
C ILE A 27 -45.42 -42.32 -5.56
N GLU A 28 -45.49 -42.66 -4.27
CA GLU A 28 -46.56 -43.46 -3.68
C GLU A 28 -47.90 -42.71 -3.70
N ALA A 29 -47.91 -41.44 -3.29
CA ALA A 29 -49.12 -40.63 -3.20
C ALA A 29 -49.81 -40.37 -4.55
N ILE A 30 -49.05 -40.31 -5.64
CA ILE A 30 -49.61 -40.19 -7.00
C ILE A 30 -50.06 -41.53 -7.58
N GLY A 31 -49.90 -42.63 -6.84
CA GLY A 31 -50.28 -43.98 -7.23
C GLY A 31 -49.32 -44.65 -8.23
N PHE A 32 -48.15 -44.07 -8.50
CA PHE A 32 -47.20 -44.64 -9.47
C PHE A 32 -46.44 -45.86 -8.90
N ALA A 33 -46.09 -45.82 -7.61
CA ALA A 33 -45.43 -46.93 -6.93
C ALA A 33 -46.37 -48.10 -6.58
N GLY A 34 -47.67 -47.83 -6.47
CA GLY A 34 -48.64 -48.74 -5.84
C GLY A 34 -48.71 -48.54 -4.33
N ASN A 35 -49.39 -49.44 -3.62
CA ASN A 35 -49.60 -49.33 -2.17
C ASN A 35 -48.73 -50.35 -1.43
N ILE A 36 -47.89 -49.89 -0.49
CA ILE A 36 -46.93 -50.73 0.24
C ILE A 36 -47.59 -51.89 1.02
N HIS A 37 -48.88 -51.75 1.37
CA HIS A 37 -49.62 -52.77 2.12
C HIS A 37 -50.41 -53.75 1.23
N GLU A 38 -50.59 -53.45 -0.05
CA GLU A 38 -51.41 -54.24 -0.98
C GLU A 38 -50.58 -54.88 -2.10
N ASP A 39 -49.46 -54.28 -2.49
CA ASP A 39 -48.56 -54.79 -3.53
C ASP A 39 -47.41 -55.64 -2.96
N LYS A 40 -46.89 -56.57 -3.79
CA LYS A 40 -45.67 -57.32 -3.44
C LYS A 40 -44.51 -56.35 -3.15
N PRO A 41 -43.75 -56.51 -2.04
CA PRO A 41 -42.69 -55.58 -1.67
C PRO A 41 -41.66 -55.33 -2.77
N SER A 42 -41.28 -56.37 -3.53
CA SER A 42 -40.36 -56.24 -4.66
C SER A 42 -40.89 -55.35 -5.78
N ARG A 43 -42.19 -55.45 -6.10
CA ARG A 43 -42.84 -54.66 -7.15
C ARG A 43 -42.95 -53.18 -6.75
N PHE A 44 -43.31 -52.91 -5.50
CA PHE A 44 -43.39 -51.57 -4.95
C PHE A 44 -42.03 -50.86 -4.99
N ILE A 45 -40.96 -51.53 -4.52
CA ILE A 45 -39.60 -50.99 -4.56
C ILE A 45 -39.15 -50.74 -6.01
N THR A 46 -39.35 -51.68 -6.93
CA THR A 46 -38.96 -51.50 -8.33
C THR A 46 -39.69 -50.31 -8.99
N ARG A 47 -40.99 -50.12 -8.73
CA ARG A 47 -41.75 -48.99 -9.29
C ARG A 47 -41.34 -47.65 -8.68
N ASN A 48 -41.05 -47.61 -7.38
CA ASN A 48 -40.46 -46.42 -6.74
C ASN A 48 -39.11 -46.06 -7.34
N CYS A 49 -38.20 -47.04 -7.46
CA CYS A 49 -36.89 -46.83 -8.10
C CYS A 49 -37.04 -46.34 -9.54
N LEU A 50 -37.95 -46.93 -10.32
CA LEU A 50 -38.21 -46.51 -11.69
C LEU A 50 -38.72 -45.07 -11.76
N GLY A 51 -39.65 -44.69 -10.88
CA GLY A 51 -40.17 -43.32 -10.78
C GLY A 51 -39.07 -42.32 -10.47
N SER A 52 -38.22 -42.61 -9.48
CA SER A 52 -37.09 -41.75 -9.12
C SER A 52 -36.04 -41.65 -10.24
N ILE A 53 -35.77 -42.74 -10.97
CA ILE A 53 -34.85 -42.72 -12.12
C ILE A 53 -35.42 -41.83 -13.24
N ILE A 54 -36.71 -41.98 -13.57
CA ILE A 54 -37.37 -41.17 -14.59
C ILE A 54 -37.27 -39.68 -14.24
N ILE A 55 -37.59 -39.32 -12.99
CA ILE A 55 -37.54 -37.93 -12.52
C ILE A 55 -36.11 -37.36 -12.58
N ASN A 56 -35.10 -38.15 -12.21
CA ASN A 56 -33.71 -37.68 -12.23
C ASN A 56 -33.13 -37.55 -13.65
N ILE A 57 -33.45 -38.49 -14.55
CA ILE A 57 -32.96 -38.46 -15.95
C ILE A 57 -33.68 -37.37 -16.76
N LEU A 58 -34.98 -37.16 -16.55
CA LEU A 58 -35.75 -36.14 -17.26
C LEU A 58 -35.56 -34.74 -16.67
N GLY A 59 -35.41 -34.65 -15.35
CA GLY A 59 -35.36 -33.38 -14.63
C GLY A 59 -33.95 -32.99 -14.19
N SER A 60 -33.44 -33.68 -13.18
CA SER A 60 -32.24 -33.25 -12.43
C SER A 60 -30.98 -33.19 -13.29
N VAL A 61 -30.65 -34.27 -14.02
CA VAL A 61 -29.41 -34.36 -14.80
C VAL A 61 -29.37 -33.34 -15.95
N PRO A 62 -30.42 -33.20 -16.79
CA PRO A 62 -30.45 -32.17 -17.82
C PRO A 62 -30.35 -30.74 -17.25
N GLY A 63 -30.99 -30.47 -16.10
CA GLY A 63 -30.92 -29.16 -15.46
C GLY A 63 -29.49 -28.71 -15.15
N TYR A 64 -28.66 -29.60 -14.60
CA TYR A 64 -27.24 -29.31 -14.36
C TYR A 64 -26.46 -29.02 -15.65
N TRP A 65 -26.66 -29.83 -16.70
CA TRP A 65 -25.99 -29.63 -17.98
C TRP A 65 -26.38 -28.30 -18.62
N ILE A 66 -27.68 -27.94 -18.60
CA ILE A 66 -28.15 -26.66 -19.11
C ILE A 66 -27.47 -25.52 -18.34
N THR A 67 -27.37 -25.60 -17.01
CA THR A 67 -26.68 -24.58 -16.21
C THR A 67 -25.23 -24.45 -16.60
N MET A 68 -24.50 -25.56 -16.69
CA MET A 68 -23.07 -25.57 -17.00
C MET A 68 -22.76 -24.84 -18.32
N PHE A 69 -23.58 -25.02 -19.35
CA PHE A 69 -23.40 -24.35 -20.64
C PHE A 69 -23.91 -22.90 -20.70
N THR A 70 -24.76 -22.48 -19.77
CA THR A 70 -25.45 -21.18 -19.82
C THR A 70 -25.07 -20.21 -18.70
N ILE A 71 -24.43 -20.67 -17.62
CA ILE A 71 -24.14 -19.87 -16.43
C ILE A 71 -23.27 -18.64 -16.75
N GLU A 72 -22.25 -18.81 -17.60
CA GLU A 72 -21.42 -17.70 -18.08
C GLU A 72 -22.16 -16.77 -19.06
N LYS A 73 -23.15 -17.30 -19.81
CA LYS A 73 -23.86 -16.55 -20.85
C LYS A 73 -25.04 -15.73 -20.33
N LEU A 74 -25.84 -16.29 -19.42
CA LEU A 74 -27.04 -15.65 -18.89
C LEU A 74 -26.76 -14.87 -17.60
N GLY A 75 -25.75 -15.27 -16.82
CA GLY A 75 -25.46 -14.68 -15.52
C GLY A 75 -26.19 -15.40 -14.38
N ARG A 76 -25.63 -15.29 -13.18
CA ARG A 76 -26.02 -16.11 -12.03
C ARG A 76 -27.34 -15.60 -11.44
N LYS A 77 -27.50 -14.27 -11.32
CA LYS A 77 -28.73 -13.64 -10.82
C LYS A 77 -29.91 -13.90 -11.74
N THR A 78 -29.70 -13.79 -13.06
CA THR A 78 -30.75 -14.05 -14.06
C THR A 78 -31.24 -15.50 -14.01
N ILE A 79 -30.33 -16.47 -13.94
CA ILE A 79 -30.67 -17.89 -13.82
C ILE A 79 -31.42 -18.17 -12.50
N GLN A 80 -31.00 -17.57 -11.39
CA GLN A 80 -31.67 -17.72 -10.09
C GLN A 80 -33.10 -17.15 -10.12
N LEU A 81 -33.31 -15.97 -10.71
CA LEU A 81 -34.64 -15.35 -10.86
C LEU A 81 -35.55 -16.17 -11.76
N MET A 82 -35.06 -16.60 -12.92
CA MET A 82 -35.83 -17.46 -13.83
C MET A 82 -36.23 -18.77 -13.16
N GLY A 83 -35.31 -19.40 -12.45
CA GLY A 83 -35.55 -20.62 -11.72
C GLY A 83 -36.63 -20.46 -10.65
N PHE A 84 -36.44 -19.54 -9.69
CA PHE A 84 -37.44 -19.31 -8.64
C PHE A 84 -38.82 -18.93 -9.20
N GLY A 85 -38.88 -18.08 -10.23
CA GLY A 85 -40.15 -17.66 -10.83
C GLY A 85 -40.90 -18.81 -11.49
N ILE A 86 -40.21 -19.62 -12.30
CA ILE A 86 -40.82 -20.79 -12.96
C ILE A 86 -41.24 -21.84 -11.92
N LEU A 87 -40.42 -22.07 -10.89
CA LEU A 87 -40.74 -23.01 -9.81
C LEU A 87 -41.97 -22.59 -9.02
N THR A 88 -42.15 -21.29 -8.73
CA THR A 88 -43.38 -20.79 -8.10
C THR A 88 -44.61 -21.15 -8.91
N VAL A 89 -44.57 -20.94 -10.24
CA VAL A 89 -45.69 -21.26 -11.13
C VAL A 89 -45.94 -22.76 -11.17
N LEU A 90 -44.89 -23.58 -11.32
CA LEU A 90 -45.02 -25.03 -11.40
C LEU A 90 -45.54 -25.65 -10.09
N TYR A 91 -45.04 -25.21 -8.93
CA TYR A 91 -45.53 -25.69 -7.63
C TYR A 91 -46.93 -25.17 -7.31
N ALA A 92 -47.29 -23.97 -7.74
CA ALA A 92 -48.67 -23.48 -7.63
C ALA A 92 -49.63 -24.33 -8.47
N ILE A 93 -49.27 -24.67 -9.71
CA ILE A 93 -50.08 -25.56 -10.57
C ILE A 93 -50.19 -26.94 -9.93
N LEU A 94 -49.07 -27.54 -9.52
CA LEU A 94 -49.05 -28.87 -8.90
C LEU A 94 -49.80 -28.91 -7.57
N GLY A 95 -49.80 -27.83 -6.79
CA GLY A 95 -50.46 -27.76 -5.49
C GLY A 95 -51.96 -27.43 -5.56
N PHE A 96 -52.39 -26.47 -6.36
CA PHE A 96 -53.81 -26.10 -6.48
C PHE A 96 -54.60 -27.02 -7.42
N ALA A 97 -53.97 -27.53 -8.48
CA ALA A 97 -54.60 -28.45 -9.43
C ALA A 97 -54.28 -29.93 -9.15
N TYR A 98 -53.75 -30.27 -7.96
CA TYR A 98 -53.28 -31.61 -7.58
C TYR A 98 -54.31 -32.71 -7.90
N SER A 99 -55.53 -32.57 -7.39
CA SER A 99 -56.62 -33.55 -7.56
C SER A 99 -57.11 -33.63 -9.02
N GLN A 100 -57.15 -32.49 -9.71
CA GLN A 100 -57.58 -32.41 -11.12
C GLN A 100 -56.58 -33.08 -12.06
N ILE A 101 -55.28 -32.89 -11.82
CA ILE A 101 -54.21 -33.50 -12.61
C ILE A 101 -54.20 -35.02 -12.41
N LEU A 102 -54.27 -35.48 -11.15
CA LEU A 102 -54.28 -36.91 -10.83
C LEU A 102 -55.52 -37.62 -11.38
N SER A 103 -56.68 -36.96 -11.41
CA SER A 103 -57.89 -37.53 -12.00
C SER A 103 -57.80 -37.75 -13.52
N LYS A 104 -56.94 -37.00 -14.22
CA LYS A 104 -56.79 -37.06 -15.68
C LYS A 104 -55.63 -37.96 -16.12
N SER A 105 -54.45 -37.80 -15.52
CA SER A 105 -53.27 -38.61 -15.87
C SER A 105 -52.15 -38.45 -14.84
N THR A 106 -51.72 -39.57 -14.25
CA THR A 106 -50.51 -39.64 -13.42
C THR A 106 -49.25 -39.26 -14.21
N GLY A 107 -49.21 -39.53 -15.52
CA GLY A 107 -48.08 -39.18 -16.39
C GLY A 107 -47.89 -37.67 -16.54
N ALA A 108 -49.00 -36.91 -16.57
CA ALA A 108 -48.94 -35.45 -16.61
C ALA A 108 -48.35 -34.85 -15.32
N PHE A 109 -48.66 -35.45 -14.16
CA PHE A 109 -48.03 -35.07 -12.90
C PHE A 109 -46.52 -35.32 -12.93
N ILE A 110 -46.09 -36.53 -13.32
CA ILE A 110 -44.66 -36.89 -13.38
C ILE A 110 -43.91 -35.97 -14.35
N PHE A 111 -44.51 -35.60 -15.47
CA PHE A 111 -43.91 -34.65 -16.41
C PHE A 111 -43.73 -33.26 -15.80
N LEU A 112 -44.79 -32.67 -15.22
CA LEU A 112 -44.72 -31.35 -14.57
C LEU A 112 -43.77 -31.34 -13.37
N PHE A 113 -43.73 -32.44 -12.62
CA PHE A 113 -42.82 -32.62 -11.49
C PHE A 113 -41.37 -32.77 -11.95
N SER A 114 -41.11 -33.51 -13.03
CA SER A 114 -39.77 -33.62 -13.64
C SER A 114 -39.32 -32.27 -14.23
N LEU A 115 -40.25 -31.49 -14.79
CA LEU A 115 -39.99 -30.14 -15.27
C LEU A 115 -39.64 -29.19 -14.11
N ALA A 116 -40.32 -29.32 -12.97
CA ALA A 116 -39.95 -28.59 -11.75
C ALA A 116 -38.53 -28.98 -11.30
N GLN A 117 -38.18 -30.27 -11.30
CA GLN A 117 -36.80 -30.70 -10.98
C GLN A 117 -35.77 -30.18 -11.98
N LEU A 118 -36.11 -30.04 -13.25
CA LEU A 118 -35.24 -29.43 -14.25
C LEU A 118 -34.94 -27.97 -13.90
N PHE A 119 -35.97 -27.15 -13.66
CA PHE A 119 -35.78 -25.72 -13.34
C PHE A 119 -35.18 -25.49 -11.95
N GLN A 120 -35.39 -26.43 -11.01
CA GLN A 120 -34.74 -26.46 -9.71
C GLN A 120 -33.23 -26.57 -9.86
N ASN A 121 -32.77 -27.53 -10.66
CA ASN A 121 -31.35 -27.79 -10.89
C ASN A 121 -30.72 -26.79 -11.88
N PHE A 122 -31.49 -26.32 -12.86
CA PHE A 122 -31.07 -25.24 -13.76
C PHE A 122 -30.88 -23.91 -13.03
N GLY A 123 -31.78 -23.61 -12.10
CA GLY A 123 -31.90 -22.31 -11.48
C GLY A 123 -31.25 -22.23 -10.10
N PRO A 124 -32.06 -22.18 -9.03
CA PRO A 124 -31.59 -21.81 -7.72
C PRO A 124 -30.65 -22.86 -7.11
N ASN A 125 -30.77 -24.15 -7.42
CA ASN A 125 -29.90 -25.17 -6.82
C ASN A 125 -28.42 -24.99 -7.13
N VAL A 126 -28.03 -24.60 -8.34
CA VAL A 126 -26.61 -24.34 -8.64
C VAL A 126 -26.22 -22.94 -8.18
N THR A 127 -27.08 -21.96 -8.44
CA THR A 127 -26.75 -20.54 -8.20
C THR A 127 -26.64 -20.19 -6.72
N THR A 128 -27.39 -20.83 -5.81
CA THR A 128 -27.25 -20.59 -4.36
C THR A 128 -25.93 -21.09 -3.78
N PHE A 129 -25.23 -22.04 -4.43
CA PHE A 129 -23.87 -22.42 -4.02
C PHE A 129 -22.82 -21.51 -4.65
N VAL A 130 -23.00 -21.13 -5.92
CA VAL A 130 -22.00 -20.35 -6.66
C VAL A 130 -21.98 -18.89 -6.21
N ILE A 131 -23.14 -18.24 -6.10
CA ILE A 131 -23.26 -16.81 -5.80
C ILE A 131 -22.54 -16.44 -4.50
N PRO A 132 -22.77 -17.11 -3.35
CA PRO A 132 -22.05 -16.77 -2.11
C PRO A 132 -20.53 -16.93 -2.23
N GLY A 133 -20.04 -17.80 -3.12
CA GLY A 133 -18.60 -17.92 -3.40
C GLY A 133 -18.04 -16.74 -4.20
N GLU A 134 -18.87 -16.05 -4.98
CA GLU A 134 -18.45 -14.97 -5.90
C GLU A 134 -18.75 -13.57 -5.33
N VAL A 135 -19.84 -13.39 -4.58
CA VAL A 135 -20.32 -12.06 -4.16
C VAL A 135 -19.78 -11.57 -2.83
N PHE A 136 -19.05 -12.40 -2.07
CA PHE A 136 -18.50 -12.00 -0.78
C PHE A 136 -17.01 -11.59 -0.89
N PRO A 137 -16.60 -10.51 -0.19
CA PRO A 137 -15.21 -10.05 -0.12
C PRO A 137 -14.24 -11.15 0.27
N THR A 138 -13.05 -11.17 -0.33
CA THR A 138 -12.05 -12.24 -0.13
C THR A 138 -11.74 -12.45 1.35
N ARG A 139 -11.69 -11.37 2.14
CA ARG A 139 -11.45 -11.40 3.60
C ARG A 139 -12.50 -12.16 4.40
N PHE A 140 -13.76 -12.14 3.98
CA PHE A 140 -14.90 -12.73 4.72
C PHE A 140 -15.63 -13.83 3.95
N ARG A 141 -15.17 -14.16 2.73
CA ARG A 141 -15.84 -15.07 1.80
C ARG A 141 -16.19 -16.41 2.43
N SER A 142 -15.22 -17.06 3.06
CA SER A 142 -15.43 -18.37 3.69
C SER A 142 -16.46 -18.31 4.83
N THR A 143 -16.40 -17.27 5.66
CA THR A 143 -17.34 -17.10 6.79
C THR A 143 -18.76 -16.81 6.31
N ALA A 144 -18.91 -15.87 5.38
CA ALA A 144 -20.21 -15.47 4.85
C ALA A 144 -20.86 -16.56 3.98
N HIS A 145 -20.05 -17.29 3.20
CA HIS A 145 -20.47 -18.50 2.51
C HIS A 145 -20.91 -19.58 3.52
N GLY A 146 -20.14 -19.79 4.59
CA GLY A 146 -20.48 -20.73 5.66
C GLY A 146 -21.80 -20.40 6.35
N ILE A 147 -22.06 -19.14 6.66
CA ILE A 147 -23.35 -18.68 7.23
C ILE A 147 -24.51 -18.94 6.26
N SER A 148 -24.32 -18.62 4.97
CA SER A 148 -25.35 -18.85 3.95
C SER A 148 -25.65 -20.35 3.78
N ALA A 149 -24.61 -21.20 3.78
CA ALA A 149 -24.75 -22.65 3.71
C ALA A 149 -25.44 -23.22 4.96
N ALA A 150 -25.12 -22.71 6.15
CA ALA A 150 -25.76 -23.10 7.39
C ALA A 150 -27.25 -22.77 7.40
N ALA A 151 -27.65 -21.61 6.86
CA ALA A 151 -29.05 -21.23 6.68
C ALA A 151 -29.79 -22.19 5.72
N GLY A 152 -29.17 -22.57 4.60
CA GLY A 152 -29.71 -23.60 3.71
C GLY A 152 -29.98 -24.91 4.45
N LYS A 153 -28.97 -25.45 5.14
CA LYS A 153 -29.10 -26.72 5.87
C LYS A 153 -30.12 -26.65 7.01
N PHE A 154 -30.25 -25.49 7.66
CA PHE A 154 -31.33 -25.26 8.61
C PHE A 154 -32.71 -25.36 7.94
N GLY A 155 -32.87 -24.82 6.73
CA GLY A 155 -34.07 -25.01 5.90
C GLY A 155 -34.37 -26.47 5.59
N ALA A 156 -33.35 -27.28 5.30
CA ALA A 156 -33.51 -28.72 5.11
C ALA A 156 -34.03 -29.44 6.36
N ILE A 157 -33.54 -29.05 7.55
CA ILE A 157 -34.00 -29.59 8.84
C ILE A 157 -35.47 -29.23 9.08
N VAL A 158 -35.84 -27.96 8.86
CA VAL A 158 -37.22 -27.47 9.00
C VAL A 158 -38.14 -28.22 8.04
N ALA A 159 -37.72 -28.40 6.79
CA ALA A 159 -38.51 -29.16 5.82
C ALA A 159 -38.68 -30.61 6.23
N GLN A 160 -37.64 -31.32 6.66
CA GLN A 160 -37.79 -32.72 7.03
C GLN A 160 -38.65 -32.90 8.29
N GLY A 161 -38.50 -32.02 9.29
CA GLY A 161 -39.32 -32.02 10.49
C GLY A 161 -40.79 -31.70 10.20
N GLY A 162 -41.04 -30.69 9.36
CA GLY A 162 -42.39 -30.28 8.97
C GLY A 162 -43.06 -31.27 8.02
N PHE A 163 -42.35 -31.81 7.03
CA PHE A 163 -42.89 -32.73 6.04
C PHE A 163 -43.45 -33.98 6.70
N LEU A 164 -42.68 -34.64 7.57
CA LEU A 164 -43.12 -35.87 8.25
C LEU A 164 -44.33 -35.66 9.18
N GLN A 165 -44.49 -34.47 9.76
CA GLN A 165 -45.61 -34.18 10.65
C GLN A 165 -46.87 -33.75 9.89
N LEU A 166 -46.69 -33.11 8.74
CA LEU A 166 -47.78 -32.49 7.99
C LEU A 166 -48.35 -33.38 6.88
N THR A 167 -47.59 -34.36 6.36
CA THR A 167 -48.05 -35.24 5.26
C THR A 167 -49.30 -36.04 5.57
N ASP A 168 -49.51 -36.40 6.85
CA ASP A 168 -50.60 -37.28 7.29
C ASP A 168 -51.75 -36.52 7.97
N VAL A 169 -51.70 -35.17 7.99
CA VAL A 169 -52.77 -34.35 8.55
C VAL A 169 -54.02 -34.45 7.67
N GLY A 170 -55.05 -35.13 8.18
CA GLY A 170 -56.28 -35.42 7.42
C GLY A 170 -56.25 -36.73 6.62
N GLY A 171 -55.29 -37.62 6.88
CA GLY A 171 -55.18 -38.95 6.27
C GLY A 171 -53.85 -39.17 5.54
N LYS A 172 -53.45 -40.44 5.35
CA LYS A 172 -52.15 -40.79 4.74
C LYS A 172 -52.00 -40.11 3.38
N ASN A 173 -50.95 -39.29 3.22
CA ASN A 173 -50.62 -38.56 1.98
C ASN A 173 -51.66 -37.53 1.49
N ASN A 174 -52.69 -37.20 2.27
CA ASN A 174 -53.77 -36.30 1.83
C ASN A 174 -53.37 -34.82 1.83
N TRP A 175 -52.25 -34.46 2.47
CA TRP A 175 -51.83 -33.06 2.63
C TRP A 175 -50.69 -32.65 1.69
N ILE A 176 -50.32 -33.51 0.74
CA ILE A 176 -49.21 -33.26 -0.21
C ILE A 176 -49.51 -32.07 -1.13
N ASN A 177 -50.78 -31.86 -1.49
CA ASN A 177 -51.22 -30.68 -2.24
C ASN A 177 -50.87 -29.36 -1.51
N HIS A 178 -51.07 -29.29 -0.20
CA HIS A 178 -50.76 -28.12 0.63
C HIS A 178 -49.25 -27.98 0.87
N LEU A 179 -48.51 -29.07 0.98
CA LEU A 179 -47.03 -29.02 1.01
C LEU A 179 -46.45 -28.40 -0.26
N LEU A 180 -46.97 -28.78 -1.44
CA LEU A 180 -46.55 -28.19 -2.71
C LEU A 180 -46.90 -26.70 -2.79
N GLN A 181 -48.03 -26.27 -2.22
CA GLN A 181 -48.38 -24.84 -2.11
C GLN A 181 -47.39 -24.07 -1.22
N ILE A 182 -47.01 -24.65 -0.08
CA ILE A 182 -46.01 -24.08 0.84
C ILE A 182 -44.64 -23.97 0.15
N PHE A 183 -44.22 -25.00 -0.58
CA PHE A 183 -42.99 -24.94 -1.36
C PHE A 183 -43.05 -23.86 -2.45
N GLY A 184 -44.20 -23.69 -3.12
CA GLY A 184 -44.43 -22.58 -4.04
C GLY A 184 -44.28 -21.20 -3.38
N ALA A 185 -44.75 -21.05 -2.14
CA ALA A 185 -44.59 -19.82 -1.37
C ALA A 185 -43.13 -19.55 -0.99
N PHE A 186 -42.36 -20.57 -0.61
CA PHE A 186 -40.91 -20.44 -0.37
C PHE A 186 -40.15 -20.11 -1.67
N MET A 187 -40.53 -20.68 -2.81
CA MET A 187 -39.93 -20.29 -4.10
C MET A 187 -40.22 -18.83 -4.44
N LEU A 188 -41.43 -18.34 -4.14
CA LEU A 188 -41.79 -16.94 -4.34
C LEU A 188 -40.99 -16.02 -3.42
N LEU A 189 -40.76 -16.42 -2.17
CA LEU A 189 -39.87 -15.71 -1.26
C LEU A 189 -38.44 -15.66 -1.82
N GLY A 190 -37.92 -16.79 -2.33
CA GLY A 190 -36.62 -16.86 -2.99
C GLY A 190 -36.52 -15.92 -4.20
N PHE A 191 -37.58 -15.80 -4.99
CA PHE A 191 -37.65 -14.86 -6.12
C PHE A 191 -37.46 -13.41 -5.66
N PHE A 192 -38.22 -12.95 -4.66
CA PHE A 192 -38.12 -11.57 -4.17
C PHE A 192 -36.77 -11.27 -3.50
N VAL A 193 -36.26 -12.21 -2.71
CA VAL A 193 -34.99 -12.03 -2.00
C VAL A 193 -33.80 -12.03 -2.97
N THR A 194 -33.92 -12.68 -4.14
CA THR A 194 -32.87 -12.66 -5.17
C THR A 194 -32.61 -11.25 -5.71
N PHE A 195 -33.55 -10.30 -5.61
CA PHE A 195 -33.28 -8.91 -5.98
C PHE A 195 -32.19 -8.25 -5.09
N TRP A 196 -32.03 -8.70 -3.84
CA TRP A 196 -31.02 -8.21 -2.90
C TRP A 196 -29.60 -8.76 -3.15
N ILE A 197 -29.45 -9.61 -4.17
CA ILE A 197 -28.19 -10.25 -4.55
C ILE A 197 -27.62 -9.52 -5.79
N PRO A 198 -26.34 -9.12 -5.80
CA PRO A 198 -25.69 -8.51 -6.96
C PRO A 198 -25.41 -9.55 -8.06
N GLU A 199 -25.31 -9.11 -9.32
CA GLU A 199 -24.92 -9.97 -10.44
C GLU A 199 -23.39 -10.03 -10.55
N SER A 200 -22.84 -11.25 -10.65
CA SER A 200 -21.39 -11.52 -10.72
C SER A 200 -20.87 -11.73 -12.15
N LYS A 201 -21.75 -11.74 -13.15
CA LYS A 201 -21.38 -12.01 -14.54
C LYS A 201 -20.39 -10.98 -15.10
N GLY A 202 -19.25 -11.47 -15.59
CA GLY A 202 -18.27 -10.68 -16.34
C GLY A 202 -17.50 -9.65 -15.52
N LYS A 203 -17.61 -9.70 -14.19
CA LYS A 203 -16.88 -8.86 -13.25
C LYS A 203 -15.81 -9.69 -12.55
N THR A 204 -14.67 -9.08 -12.21
CA THR A 204 -13.69 -9.75 -11.35
C THR A 204 -14.20 -9.82 -9.91
N LEU A 205 -13.62 -10.71 -9.10
CA LEU A 205 -14.02 -10.85 -7.69
C LEU A 205 -13.82 -9.53 -6.93
N GLU A 206 -12.81 -8.75 -7.32
CA GLU A 206 -12.45 -7.46 -6.76
C GLU A 206 -13.48 -6.39 -7.13
N GLU A 207 -13.97 -6.39 -8.39
CA GLU A 207 -15.00 -5.47 -8.90
C GLU A 207 -16.41 -5.74 -8.31
N ILE A 208 -16.72 -6.98 -7.90
CA ILE A 208 -18.03 -7.33 -7.28
C ILE A 208 -18.07 -6.91 -5.80
N CYS A 209 -16.90 -6.86 -5.16
CA CYS A 209 -16.79 -6.64 -3.72
C CYS A 209 -16.71 -5.16 -3.33
N ASP A 210 -16.75 -4.23 -4.29
CA ASP A 210 -16.47 -2.80 -4.06
C ASP A 210 -15.24 -2.57 -3.17
N GLU A 211 -14.23 -3.46 -3.27
CA GLU A 211 -12.90 -3.18 -2.73
C GLU A 211 -12.22 -2.03 -3.49
N SER A 212 -12.85 -1.53 -4.57
CA SER A 212 -12.46 -0.30 -5.26
C SER A 212 -13.22 0.98 -4.86
N GLU A 213 -14.36 0.92 -4.14
CA GLU A 213 -15.15 2.15 -3.82
C GLU A 213 -15.78 2.22 -2.40
N ASP A 214 -16.17 1.13 -1.74
CA ASP A 214 -16.82 1.19 -0.40
C ASP A 214 -15.87 0.92 0.79
N THR A 215 -14.55 0.91 0.51
CA THR A 215 -13.55 1.23 1.53
C THR A 215 -13.18 2.73 1.47
N GLU A 216 -14.17 3.60 1.23
CA GLU A 216 -14.18 4.93 1.85
C GLU A 216 -14.60 4.82 3.34
N ALA A 217 -13.96 3.91 4.08
CA ALA A 217 -13.33 4.46 5.26
C ALA A 217 -12.38 5.51 4.70
N LYS A 218 -12.70 6.81 4.87
CA LYS A 218 -11.65 7.82 4.87
C LYS A 218 -10.54 7.21 5.71
N ALA A 219 -9.51 6.69 5.06
CA ALA A 219 -8.26 6.39 5.71
C ALA A 219 -7.70 7.77 6.02
N VAL A 220 -8.24 8.38 7.08
CA VAL A 220 -7.56 9.39 7.83
C VAL A 220 -6.38 8.63 8.39
N TYR A 221 -5.31 8.57 7.60
CA TYR A 221 -4.01 8.32 8.15
C TYR A 221 -3.79 9.48 9.10
N GLU A 222 -3.96 9.24 10.41
CA GLU A 222 -3.53 10.20 11.43
C GLU A 222 -2.00 10.24 11.38
N LEU A 223 -1.47 10.97 10.41
CA LEU A 223 -0.11 11.44 10.41
C LEU A 223 -0.12 12.67 11.30
N CYS A 224 0.40 12.57 12.53
CA CYS A 224 0.67 13.74 13.36
C CYS A 224 1.69 14.63 12.62
N PRO A 225 1.31 15.81 12.09
CA PRO A 225 2.26 16.87 11.88
C PRO A 225 2.81 17.29 13.24
N ILE A 226 4.12 17.44 13.25
CA ILE A 226 4.84 18.14 14.29
C ILE A 226 4.34 19.59 14.32
N GLU A 227 3.86 20.06 15.47
CA GLU A 227 3.41 21.45 15.64
C GLU A 227 4.49 22.44 15.21
N GLY A 228 4.12 23.39 14.34
CA GLY A 228 4.93 24.59 14.04
C GLY A 228 5.42 24.76 12.60
N SER A 229 5.13 23.86 11.64
CA SER A 229 5.44 24.09 10.22
C SER A 229 4.27 24.71 9.46
N LYS A 230 3.96 25.97 9.75
CA LYS A 230 3.11 26.76 8.83
C LYS A 230 3.85 26.97 7.51
N GLY A 231 3.48 26.20 6.48
CA GLY A 231 3.77 26.48 5.07
C GLY A 231 4.94 25.69 4.47
N THR A 232 4.65 24.99 3.37
CA THR A 232 5.52 24.18 2.49
C THR A 232 5.89 22.78 2.99
N PHE A 233 5.20 21.77 2.44
CA PHE A 233 5.60 20.37 2.52
C PHE A 233 6.95 20.19 1.81
N LYS A 234 7.92 19.54 2.48
CA LYS A 234 9.23 19.24 1.86
C LYS A 234 9.06 18.10 0.84
N ILE A 235 9.58 18.29 -0.37
CA ILE A 235 9.54 17.30 -1.44
C ILE A 235 10.93 16.68 -1.60
N LEU A 236 10.99 15.35 -1.55
CA LEU A 236 12.17 14.56 -1.86
C LEU A 236 12.18 14.28 -3.37
N GLN A 237 13.16 14.83 -4.08
CA GLN A 237 13.31 14.65 -5.51
C GLN A 237 14.60 13.88 -5.82
N TYR A 238 14.48 12.75 -6.52
CA TYR A 238 15.60 11.92 -6.96
C TYR A 238 15.53 11.71 -8.47
N SER A 239 16.66 11.91 -9.15
CA SER A 239 16.75 11.77 -10.61
C SER A 239 17.78 10.73 -11.00
N LEU A 240 17.42 9.81 -11.89
CA LEU A 240 18.24 8.74 -12.41
C LEU A 240 18.55 9.02 -13.87
N VAL A 241 19.84 9.01 -14.23
CA VAL A 241 20.31 9.25 -15.60
C VAL A 241 20.60 7.92 -16.27
N TYR A 242 20.00 7.65 -17.42
CA TYR A 242 20.24 6.46 -18.23
C TYR A 242 20.80 6.84 -19.59
N ARG A 243 21.71 6.01 -20.11
CA ARG A 243 22.04 5.99 -21.53
C ARG A 243 21.17 4.96 -22.21
N ASP A 244 20.62 5.30 -23.37
CA ASP A 244 19.79 4.35 -24.09
C ASP A 244 20.67 3.23 -24.66
N SER A 245 20.57 2.04 -24.08
CA SER A 245 21.32 0.85 -24.49
C SER A 245 20.50 -0.10 -25.38
N ARG A 246 19.27 0.29 -25.75
CA ARG A 246 18.34 -0.55 -26.51
C ARG A 246 18.74 -0.67 -27.98
N SER A 247 18.41 -1.81 -28.59
CA SER A 247 18.64 -2.07 -30.01
C SER A 247 17.67 -1.33 -30.94
N THR A 248 16.50 -0.96 -30.42
CA THR A 248 15.51 -0.13 -31.11
C THR A 248 15.72 1.35 -30.78
N PRO A 249 15.59 2.27 -31.75
CA PRO A 249 15.72 3.70 -31.49
C PRO A 249 14.77 4.18 -30.39
N ALA A 250 15.25 5.16 -29.60
CA ALA A 250 14.43 5.91 -28.67
C ALA A 250 13.25 6.56 -29.42
N ASP A 251 12.06 6.41 -28.88
CA ASP A 251 10.85 7.07 -29.39
C ASP A 251 10.15 7.69 -28.19
N PRO A 252 10.22 9.03 -28.02
CA PRO A 252 9.66 9.71 -26.86
C PRO A 252 8.18 9.41 -26.64
N GLU A 253 7.36 9.32 -27.69
CA GLU A 253 5.92 9.05 -27.54
C GLU A 253 5.67 7.64 -27.03
N ARG A 254 6.36 6.66 -27.62
CA ARG A 254 6.30 5.27 -27.17
C ARG A 254 6.81 5.14 -25.74
N ASP A 255 7.90 5.84 -25.43
CA ASP A 255 8.57 5.72 -24.15
C ASP A 255 7.77 6.32 -23.00
N ASN A 256 7.16 7.49 -23.24
CA ASN A 256 6.24 8.11 -22.29
C ASN A 256 5.03 7.21 -22.02
N LYS A 257 4.54 6.46 -23.01
CA LYS A 257 3.35 5.63 -22.86
C LYS A 257 3.55 4.47 -21.86
N TRP A 258 4.66 3.74 -21.95
CA TRP A 258 4.92 2.64 -21.01
C TRP A 258 5.39 3.14 -19.64
N LEU A 259 6.20 4.20 -19.59
CA LEU A 259 6.61 4.83 -18.32
C LEU A 259 5.41 5.38 -17.55
N SER A 260 4.47 6.04 -18.25
CA SER A 260 3.23 6.53 -17.64
C SER A 260 2.32 5.37 -17.21
N CYS A 261 2.09 4.32 -18.01
CA CYS A 261 1.28 3.16 -17.55
C CYS A 261 1.91 2.51 -16.32
N ALA A 262 3.24 2.36 -16.30
CA ALA A 262 3.94 1.80 -15.15
C ALA A 262 3.76 2.66 -13.89
N PHE A 263 3.88 3.98 -14.04
CA PHE A 263 3.69 4.93 -12.95
C PHE A 263 2.23 4.95 -12.45
N ASP A 264 1.26 4.90 -13.35
CA ASP A 264 -0.17 4.82 -13.03
C ASP A 264 -0.50 3.50 -12.32
N CYS A 265 0.15 2.39 -12.72
CA CYS A 265 0.02 1.10 -12.04
C CYS A 265 0.57 1.16 -10.61
N LEU A 266 1.75 1.77 -10.42
CA LEU A 266 2.35 1.96 -9.10
C LEU A 266 1.47 2.81 -8.19
N THR A 267 0.99 3.94 -8.69
CA THR A 267 0.18 4.89 -7.90
C THR A 267 -1.20 4.34 -7.55
N LYS A 268 -1.80 3.49 -8.39
CA LYS A 268 -3.03 2.76 -8.06
C LYS A 268 -2.84 1.69 -6.99
N HIS A 269 -1.64 1.11 -6.88
CA HIS A 269 -1.35 0.14 -5.82
C HIS A 269 -0.98 0.81 -4.50
N TYR A 270 -0.54 2.07 -4.56
CA TYR A 270 -0.22 2.89 -3.40
C TYR A 270 -1.25 4.00 -3.27
N ASP A 271 -2.46 3.69 -2.79
CA ASP A 271 -3.61 4.60 -2.74
C ASP A 271 -3.31 5.98 -2.14
N ILE A 272 -2.35 6.05 -1.21
CA ILE A 272 -1.90 7.30 -0.58
C ILE A 272 -1.19 8.23 -1.54
N ALA A 273 -0.58 7.70 -2.61
CA ALA A 273 -0.07 8.50 -3.70
C ALA A 273 -1.18 9.38 -4.27
N LEU A 274 -2.41 8.86 -4.34
CA LEU A 274 -3.54 9.45 -5.04
C LEU A 274 -4.21 10.62 -4.31
N GLY A 275 -3.97 10.82 -3.02
CA GLY A 275 -4.57 11.96 -2.32
C GLY A 275 -3.67 13.19 -2.20
N HIS A 276 -4.17 14.17 -1.46
CA HIS A 276 -3.46 15.41 -1.12
C HIS A 276 -3.52 15.67 0.40
N CYS A 277 -2.54 16.38 0.94
CA CYS A 277 -2.48 16.67 2.37
C CYS A 277 -3.44 17.82 2.76
N VAL A 278 -4.47 17.53 3.55
CA VAL A 278 -5.33 18.54 4.19
C VAL A 278 -4.99 18.64 5.68
N GLN A 279 -4.57 19.82 6.14
CA GLN A 279 -4.36 20.09 7.56
C GLN A 279 -5.69 20.51 8.19
N LEU A 280 -6.18 19.74 9.17
CA LEU A 280 -7.44 20.06 9.86
C LEU A 280 -7.25 21.21 10.88
N PRO A 281 -8.26 22.08 11.11
CA PRO A 281 -8.15 23.21 12.03
C PRO A 281 -7.98 22.81 13.50
N ASP A 282 -8.61 21.71 13.92
CA ASP A 282 -8.70 21.28 15.33
C ASP A 282 -7.81 20.10 15.67
N ARG A 283 -7.11 19.54 14.68
CA ARG A 283 -6.14 18.47 14.86
C ARG A 283 -4.97 18.71 13.93
N ASN A 284 -3.76 18.65 14.47
CA ASN A 284 -2.57 18.39 13.67
C ASN A 284 -2.75 16.98 13.08
N VAL A 285 -3.48 16.86 11.98
CA VAL A 285 -3.73 15.61 11.25
C VAL A 285 -3.71 15.99 9.78
N ILE A 286 -2.92 15.23 9.02
CA ILE A 286 -2.89 15.32 7.56
C ILE A 286 -3.88 14.28 7.02
N VAL A 287 -5.04 14.73 6.56
CA VAL A 287 -5.97 13.86 5.86
C VAL A 287 -5.51 13.77 4.40
N VAL A 288 -5.32 12.55 3.90
CA VAL A 288 -5.08 12.28 2.48
C VAL A 288 -6.45 12.21 1.82
N ASP A 289 -6.93 13.33 1.29
CA ASP A 289 -8.23 13.39 0.65
C ASP A 289 -8.13 12.85 -0.79
N GLN A 290 -9.02 11.91 -1.13
CA GLN A 290 -9.02 11.15 -2.38
C GLN A 290 -9.84 11.81 -3.51
N GLU A 291 -10.43 12.99 -3.28
CA GLU A 291 -11.24 13.72 -4.27
C GLU A 291 -10.47 14.13 -5.56
N ASP A 292 -9.15 13.91 -5.64
CA ASP A 292 -8.25 14.43 -6.68
C ASP A 292 -7.51 13.35 -7.52
N ARG A 293 -8.19 12.23 -7.80
CA ARG A 293 -7.63 11.11 -8.62
C ARG A 293 -7.27 11.53 -10.05
N ASP A 294 -7.86 12.60 -10.59
CA ASP A 294 -7.72 13.01 -12.00
C ASP A 294 -6.55 13.97 -12.27
N LYS A 295 -5.77 14.37 -11.26
CA LYS A 295 -4.61 15.26 -11.45
C LYS A 295 -3.48 14.59 -12.22
N GLN A 296 -2.97 15.28 -13.24
CA GLN A 296 -1.78 14.84 -13.98
C GLN A 296 -0.55 14.77 -13.04
N ARG A 297 0.07 13.60 -12.95
CA ARG A 297 1.24 13.33 -12.08
C ARG A 297 2.48 12.93 -12.84
N PHE A 298 2.33 12.46 -14.08
CA PHE A 298 3.43 12.15 -14.99
C PHE A 298 3.61 13.28 -15.99
N PHE A 299 4.85 13.76 -16.11
CA PHE A 299 5.24 14.81 -17.04
C PHE A 299 6.38 14.33 -17.92
N SER A 300 6.42 14.79 -19.16
CA SER A 300 7.50 14.46 -20.08
C SER A 300 8.03 15.71 -20.76
N HIS A 301 9.34 15.73 -21.02
CA HIS A 301 10.01 16.80 -21.76
C HIS A 301 11.08 16.21 -22.68
N SER A 302 11.51 16.94 -23.70
CA SER A 302 12.57 16.51 -24.61
C SER A 302 13.59 17.62 -24.80
N GLU A 303 14.86 17.28 -24.62
CA GLU A 303 16.03 18.13 -24.80
C GLU A 303 16.98 17.45 -25.80
N PRO A 304 16.66 17.46 -27.10
CA PRO A 304 17.42 16.70 -28.11
C PRO A 304 18.82 17.27 -28.38
N GLN A 305 19.12 18.48 -27.89
CA GLN A 305 20.41 19.14 -28.04
C GLN A 305 21.41 18.79 -26.93
N LEU A 306 20.98 18.04 -25.92
CA LEU A 306 21.80 17.71 -24.76
C LEU A 306 22.06 16.21 -24.71
N SER A 307 23.31 15.80 -24.90
CA SER A 307 23.72 14.41 -24.70
C SER A 307 23.84 14.06 -23.21
N VAL A 308 23.80 12.76 -22.90
CA VAL A 308 24.02 12.23 -21.55
C VAL A 308 25.41 12.63 -21.03
N ASP A 309 26.44 12.62 -21.88
CA ASP A 309 27.80 13.00 -21.50
C ASP A 309 27.94 14.49 -21.21
N GLU A 310 27.24 15.34 -21.98
CA GLU A 310 27.19 16.77 -21.71
C GLU A 310 26.41 17.06 -20.43
N PHE A 311 25.26 16.42 -20.23
CA PHE A 311 24.48 16.54 -19.01
C PHE A 311 25.30 16.10 -17.79
N ASN A 312 26.03 14.99 -17.87
CA ASN A 312 26.88 14.51 -16.78
C ASN A 312 27.98 15.50 -16.38
N LYS A 313 28.52 16.29 -17.31
CA LYS A 313 29.50 17.35 -17.00
C LYS A 313 28.87 18.52 -16.23
N ILE A 314 27.59 18.81 -16.48
CA ILE A 314 26.89 19.96 -15.89
C ILE A 314 25.90 19.57 -14.77
N ARG A 315 25.75 18.29 -14.44
CA ARG A 315 24.70 17.79 -13.53
C ARG A 315 24.74 18.40 -12.12
N TYR A 316 25.91 18.83 -11.65
CA TYR A 316 26.07 19.50 -10.36
C TYR A 316 25.93 21.03 -10.44
N ARG A 317 25.82 21.59 -11.64
CA ARG A 317 25.73 23.01 -11.96
C ARG A 317 24.36 23.34 -12.51
N ARG A 318 23.37 23.48 -11.61
CA ARG A 318 21.99 23.82 -12.00
C ARG A 318 21.88 25.13 -12.78
N ASP A 319 22.81 26.06 -12.56
CA ASP A 319 22.93 27.31 -13.32
C ASP A 319 23.27 27.08 -14.80
N MET A 320 23.81 25.91 -15.16
CA MET A 320 24.14 25.53 -16.52
C MET A 320 23.06 24.67 -17.18
N TRP A 321 21.98 24.32 -16.46
CA TRP A 321 20.91 23.50 -17.02
C TRP A 321 20.06 24.30 -18.01
N PRO A 322 19.48 23.65 -19.03
CA PRO A 322 18.48 24.29 -19.88
C PRO A 322 17.35 24.89 -19.02
N PRO A 323 16.92 26.15 -19.27
CA PRO A 323 15.92 26.81 -18.43
C PRO A 323 14.60 26.06 -18.32
N ALA A 324 14.17 25.37 -19.39
CA ALA A 324 12.96 24.55 -19.39
C ALA A 324 13.10 23.33 -18.46
N LEU A 325 14.25 22.66 -18.48
CA LEU A 325 14.57 21.53 -17.60
C LEU A 325 14.60 21.96 -16.12
N ASP A 326 15.30 23.04 -15.80
CA ASP A 326 15.39 23.53 -14.42
C ASP A 326 14.03 24.02 -13.92
N LEU A 327 13.25 24.72 -14.75
CA LEU A 327 11.90 25.16 -14.39
C LEU A 327 10.97 23.96 -14.13
N LEU A 328 11.02 22.93 -14.97
CA LEU A 328 10.21 21.72 -14.82
C LEU A 328 10.51 21.03 -13.51
N LEU A 329 11.78 20.76 -13.22
CA LEU A 329 12.19 20.05 -12.00
C LEU A 329 11.99 20.91 -10.74
N SER A 330 12.29 22.21 -10.81
CA SER A 330 12.12 23.13 -9.68
C SER A 330 10.65 23.41 -9.36
N SER A 331 9.76 23.53 -10.35
CA SER A 331 8.32 23.70 -10.12
C SER A 331 7.73 22.53 -9.33
N ARG A 332 8.23 21.31 -9.56
CA ARG A 332 7.79 20.10 -8.85
C ARG A 332 8.31 20.02 -7.41
N THR A 333 9.38 20.73 -7.07
CA THR A 333 9.79 20.92 -5.66
C THR A 333 8.95 21.98 -4.93
N LYS A 334 8.13 22.76 -5.65
CA LYS A 334 7.25 23.80 -5.09
C LYS A 334 5.78 23.37 -5.04
N ASN A 335 5.38 22.39 -5.86
CA ASN A 335 3.99 22.01 -5.98
C ASN A 335 3.56 21.10 -4.81
N THR A 336 2.76 21.66 -3.89
CA THR A 336 2.20 20.95 -2.74
C THR A 336 0.91 20.20 -3.05
N GLU A 337 0.40 20.27 -4.29
CA GLU A 337 -0.90 19.70 -4.66
C GLU A 337 -0.88 18.19 -4.90
N CYS A 338 0.29 17.60 -5.19
CA CYS A 338 0.44 16.17 -5.45
C CYS A 338 1.47 15.57 -4.50
N LEU A 339 1.16 14.43 -3.87
CA LEU A 339 2.08 13.74 -2.97
C LEU A 339 3.18 12.99 -3.70
N ILE A 340 2.91 12.51 -4.92
CA ILE A 340 3.88 11.85 -5.80
C ILE A 340 3.72 12.39 -7.21
N SER A 341 4.84 12.72 -7.86
CA SER A 341 4.90 13.05 -9.27
C SER A 341 6.17 12.50 -9.92
N ALA A 342 6.08 12.19 -11.20
CA ALA A 342 7.17 11.65 -12.00
C ALA A 342 7.43 12.53 -13.23
N VAL A 343 8.70 12.65 -13.61
CA VAL A 343 9.12 13.38 -14.80
C VAL A 343 10.07 12.51 -15.63
N ALA A 344 9.82 12.39 -16.93
CA ALA A 344 10.73 11.77 -17.88
C ALA A 344 11.28 12.83 -18.86
N VAL A 345 12.60 12.99 -18.93
CA VAL A 345 13.24 13.91 -19.88
C VAL A 345 14.08 13.14 -20.87
N HIS A 346 13.71 13.23 -22.15
CA HIS A 346 14.41 12.60 -23.26
C HIS A 346 15.60 13.45 -23.68
N LEU A 347 16.81 12.91 -23.49
CA LEU A 347 18.07 13.49 -23.95
C LEU A 347 18.41 12.96 -25.35
N GLN A 348 19.48 13.46 -25.98
CA GLN A 348 19.90 13.04 -27.32
C GLN A 348 20.16 11.52 -27.43
N ASP A 349 20.82 10.93 -26.43
CA ASP A 349 21.26 9.54 -26.39
C ASP A 349 20.87 8.83 -25.08
N GLY A 350 19.83 9.31 -24.39
CA GLY A 350 19.41 8.73 -23.12
C GLY A 350 18.17 9.35 -22.49
N LEU A 351 17.94 9.02 -21.23
CA LEU A 351 16.72 9.39 -20.50
C LEU A 351 17.06 9.80 -19.06
N LEU A 352 16.48 10.90 -18.60
CA LEU A 352 16.50 11.32 -17.20
C LEU A 352 15.12 11.04 -16.58
N ILE A 353 15.06 10.13 -15.61
CA ILE A 353 13.84 9.76 -14.90
C ILE A 353 13.88 10.37 -13.50
N THR A 354 12.90 11.20 -13.16
CA THR A 354 12.82 11.86 -11.85
C THR A 354 11.56 11.44 -11.12
N LEU A 355 11.70 11.07 -9.85
CA LEU A 355 10.58 10.85 -8.93
C LEU A 355 10.62 11.92 -7.82
N SER A 356 9.49 12.60 -7.63
CA SER A 356 9.29 13.61 -6.60
C SER A 356 8.21 13.13 -5.64
N VAL A 357 8.54 12.97 -4.36
CA VAL A 357 7.67 12.42 -3.31
C VAL A 357 7.61 13.37 -2.11
N SER A 358 6.44 13.62 -1.57
CA SER A 358 6.27 14.39 -0.34
C SER A 358 6.93 13.65 0.84
N HIS A 359 7.76 14.36 1.60
CA HIS A 359 8.47 13.80 2.76
C HIS A 359 7.51 13.36 3.88
N ILE A 360 6.26 13.80 3.85
CA ILE A 360 5.23 13.35 4.80
C ILE A 360 4.92 11.86 4.65
N ILE A 361 4.95 11.36 3.41
CA ILE A 361 4.53 10.00 3.12
C ILE A 361 5.70 9.03 2.98
N ALA A 362 6.91 9.49 2.68
CA ALA A 362 8.08 8.63 2.53
C ALA A 362 9.39 9.36 2.86
N ASP A 363 10.38 8.61 3.32
CA ASP A 363 11.77 9.07 3.45
C ASP A 363 12.62 8.62 2.23
N ALA A 364 13.92 8.92 2.24
CA ALA A 364 14.84 8.56 1.15
C ALA A 364 14.85 7.05 0.79
N ALA A 365 14.71 6.17 1.79
CA ALA A 365 14.66 4.73 1.56
C ALA A 365 13.33 4.33 0.90
N GLY A 366 12.23 4.91 1.38
CA GLY A 366 10.91 4.75 0.77
C GLY A 366 10.88 5.18 -0.70
N VAL A 367 11.52 6.31 -1.03
CA VAL A 367 11.63 6.78 -2.42
C VAL A 367 12.47 5.82 -3.28
N ALA A 368 13.56 5.25 -2.74
CA ALA A 368 14.36 4.26 -3.45
C ALA A 368 13.53 2.99 -3.75
N ILE A 369 12.74 2.50 -2.78
CA ILE A 369 11.84 1.36 -2.96
C ILE A 369 10.80 1.66 -4.05
N LEU A 370 10.16 2.85 -4.01
CA LEU A 370 9.20 3.26 -5.02
C LEU A 370 9.81 3.32 -6.42
N LEU A 371 11.03 3.86 -6.56
CA LEU A 371 11.77 3.87 -7.82
C LEU A 371 12.02 2.47 -8.36
N GLN A 372 12.46 1.53 -7.51
CA GLN A 372 12.69 0.14 -7.90
C GLN A 372 11.41 -0.57 -8.35
N GLN A 373 10.31 -0.35 -7.64
CA GLN A 373 9.01 -0.94 -8.00
C GLN A 373 8.49 -0.34 -9.31
N TRP A 374 8.61 0.98 -9.49
CA TRP A 374 8.28 1.64 -10.76
C TRP A 374 9.07 1.03 -11.90
N ALA A 375 10.39 0.93 -11.75
CA ALA A 375 11.29 0.39 -12.76
C ALA A 375 10.97 -1.06 -13.11
N SER A 376 10.70 -1.89 -12.09
CA SER A 376 10.32 -3.30 -12.27
C SER A 376 9.03 -3.47 -13.08
N ILE A 377 7.99 -2.67 -12.81
CA ILE A 377 6.75 -2.67 -13.61
C ILE A 377 7.05 -2.23 -15.04
N ALA A 378 7.83 -1.16 -15.17
CA ALA A 378 8.12 -0.52 -16.44
C ALA A 378 8.95 -1.44 -17.37
N ALA A 379 9.96 -2.12 -16.83
CA ALA A 379 10.74 -3.14 -17.54
C ALA A 379 9.87 -4.31 -18.01
N GLN A 380 8.97 -4.81 -17.17
CA GLN A 380 8.04 -5.89 -17.54
C GLN A 380 7.07 -5.48 -18.66
N LEU A 381 6.58 -4.24 -18.65
CA LEU A 381 5.73 -3.68 -19.71
C LEU A 381 6.50 -3.47 -21.03
N LEU A 382 7.81 -3.23 -20.94
CA LEU A 382 8.67 -3.10 -22.12
C LEU A 382 8.88 -4.46 -22.81
N GLU A 383 8.98 -5.54 -22.03
CA GLU A 383 9.15 -6.91 -22.54
C GLU A 383 7.84 -7.56 -23.02
N SER A 384 6.69 -7.18 -22.46
CA SER A 384 5.40 -7.80 -22.80
C SER A 384 4.86 -7.33 -24.17
N LYS A 385 4.44 -8.28 -25.01
CA LYS A 385 3.69 -7.97 -26.25
C LYS A 385 2.27 -7.47 -25.95
N GLU A 386 1.71 -7.86 -24.80
CA GLU A 386 0.40 -7.43 -24.31
C GLU A 386 0.59 -6.24 -23.35
N ARG A 387 0.12 -5.07 -23.77
CA ARG A 387 0.35 -3.76 -23.11
C ARG A 387 -0.69 -3.43 -22.04
N THR A 388 -1.10 -4.41 -21.23
CA THR A 388 -2.16 -4.20 -20.23
C THR A 388 -1.63 -4.38 -18.82
N CYS A 389 -1.56 -3.27 -18.08
CA CYS A 389 -1.05 -3.16 -16.71
C CYS A 389 -1.77 -4.12 -15.71
N GLY A 390 -2.97 -4.63 -16.01
CA GLY A 390 -3.77 -5.48 -15.11
C GLY A 390 -3.21 -6.87 -14.76
N LEU A 391 -2.30 -7.43 -15.57
CA LEU A 391 -1.71 -8.77 -15.32
C LEU A 391 -0.46 -8.74 -14.42
N LEU A 392 0.10 -7.56 -14.13
CA LEU A 392 1.37 -7.40 -13.40
C LEU A 392 1.20 -7.08 -11.91
N LEU A 393 -0.03 -6.84 -11.46
CA LEU A 393 -0.40 -6.46 -10.10
C LEU A 393 -0.03 -7.48 -8.99
N PRO A 394 -0.09 -8.82 -9.19
CA PRO A 394 0.14 -9.78 -8.09
C PRO A 394 1.58 -9.92 -7.59
N LYS A 395 2.57 -9.22 -8.18
CA LYS A 395 3.99 -9.34 -7.83
C LYS A 395 4.57 -8.13 -7.08
N LEU A 396 3.77 -7.08 -6.87
CA LEU A 396 4.18 -5.87 -6.18
C LEU A 396 4.35 -6.13 -4.68
N ARG A 397 5.53 -5.79 -4.14
CA ARG A 397 5.82 -5.83 -2.70
C ARG A 397 5.88 -4.40 -2.15
N VAL A 398 4.79 -3.66 -2.29
CA VAL A 398 4.68 -2.33 -1.66
C VAL A 398 3.84 -2.50 -0.41
N ASP A 399 4.48 -2.36 0.75
CA ASP A 399 3.79 -2.39 2.03
C ASP A 399 3.69 -0.95 2.58
N TYR A 400 2.47 -0.44 2.65
CA TYR A 400 2.16 0.78 3.40
C TYR A 400 1.18 0.49 4.54
N ASP A 401 1.38 -0.60 5.27
CA ASP A 401 0.69 -0.79 6.54
C ASP A 401 1.43 -0.03 7.65
N HIS A 402 1.29 1.31 7.63
CA HIS A 402 1.86 2.19 8.65
C HIS A 402 1.44 1.76 10.08
N PRO A 403 0.17 1.38 10.36
CA PRO A 403 -0.20 0.81 11.65
C PRO A 403 0.54 -0.47 12.03
N ALA A 404 0.70 -1.43 11.11
CA ALA A 404 1.43 -2.67 11.39
C ALA A 404 2.93 -2.42 11.61
N PHE A 405 3.54 -1.54 10.81
CA PHE A 405 4.92 -1.10 11.01
C PHE A 405 5.11 -0.52 12.42
N TRP A 406 4.22 0.39 12.83
CA TRP A 406 4.26 0.99 14.17
C TRP A 406 3.98 -0.02 15.28
N LYS A 407 3.06 -0.97 15.07
CA LYS A 407 2.80 -2.05 16.01
C LYS A 407 4.01 -2.95 16.21
N SER A 408 4.74 -3.25 15.14
CA SER A 408 5.99 -4.03 15.17
C SER A 408 7.09 -3.29 15.93
N LEU A 409 7.21 -1.98 15.74
CA LEU A 409 8.11 -1.16 16.55
C LEU A 409 7.69 -1.17 18.04
N LYS A 410 6.39 -0.99 18.33
CA LYS A 410 5.85 -0.96 19.70
C LYS A 410 5.94 -2.28 20.45
N SER A 411 5.98 -3.43 19.79
CA SER A 411 6.15 -4.71 20.50
C SER A 411 7.50 -4.84 21.22
N HIS A 412 8.44 -3.93 20.94
CA HIS A 412 9.78 -3.88 21.51
C HIS A 412 9.95 -2.76 22.56
N LEU A 413 8.86 -2.19 23.08
CA LEU A 413 8.88 -1.04 24.01
C LEU A 413 9.41 -1.36 25.41
N ALA A 414 9.54 -2.63 25.78
CA ALA A 414 9.95 -3.04 27.13
C ALA A 414 11.41 -2.65 27.47
N ASP A 415 12.18 -2.22 26.48
CA ASP A 415 13.57 -1.80 26.63
C ASP A 415 13.66 -0.32 27.00
N THR A 416 13.74 0.00 28.30
CA THR A 416 14.12 1.35 28.75
C THR A 416 15.56 1.63 28.34
N HIS A 417 15.76 2.57 27.41
CA HIS A 417 17.05 2.77 26.75
C HIS A 417 17.91 3.86 27.43
N PRO A 418 19.21 3.64 27.71
CA PRO A 418 20.12 4.63 28.31
C PRO A 418 20.14 6.00 27.63
N TYR A 419 20.00 6.01 26.30
CA TYR A 419 19.92 7.22 25.47
C TYR A 419 18.72 8.13 25.82
N VAL A 420 17.58 7.54 26.18
CA VAL A 420 16.39 8.27 26.62
C VAL A 420 16.63 8.91 27.98
N ASN A 421 17.17 8.14 28.93
CA ASN A 421 17.53 8.65 30.25
C ASN A 421 18.60 9.76 30.19
N TYR A 422 19.55 9.66 29.27
CA TYR A 422 20.57 10.69 29.04
C TYR A 422 19.95 12.03 28.61
N ILE A 423 18.93 11.98 27.74
CA ILE A 423 18.23 13.17 27.25
C ILE A 423 17.36 13.78 28.35
N ASP A 424 16.67 12.95 29.14
CA ASP A 424 15.80 13.42 30.24
C ASP A 424 16.60 13.99 31.43
N GLN A 425 17.81 13.49 31.69
CA GLN A 425 18.66 13.91 32.81
C GLN A 425 19.36 15.26 32.59
N GLN A 426 19.48 15.72 31.34
CA GLN A 426 20.12 17.00 31.05
C GLN A 426 19.14 18.16 31.31
N ASN A 427 19.31 18.78 32.47
CA ASN A 427 18.48 19.88 32.99
C ASN A 427 18.82 21.21 32.26
N TYR A 428 18.39 21.34 31.01
CA TYR A 428 18.54 22.57 30.23
C TYR A 428 17.48 23.60 30.66
N GLY A 429 17.92 24.80 31.08
CA GLY A 429 17.14 25.82 31.78
C GLY A 429 15.96 26.47 31.04
N ASP A 430 15.48 27.60 31.58
CA ASP A 430 14.17 28.20 31.30
C ASP A 430 13.95 28.54 29.81
N LEU A 431 12.97 27.84 29.21
CA LEU A 431 12.70 27.80 27.79
C LEU A 431 12.24 29.18 27.26
N HIS A 432 11.48 29.94 28.04
CA HIS A 432 10.90 31.21 27.61
C HIS A 432 11.95 32.30 27.33
N GLU A 433 13.05 32.32 28.09
CA GLU A 433 14.12 33.30 27.91
C GLU A 433 14.93 33.03 26.62
N LEU A 434 15.13 31.74 26.31
CA LEU A 434 15.83 31.29 25.10
C LEU A 434 15.00 31.55 23.83
N GLN A 435 13.69 31.30 23.90
CA GLN A 435 12.74 31.59 22.82
C GLN A 435 12.70 33.09 22.49
N ALA A 436 12.71 33.95 23.51
CA ALA A 436 12.74 35.40 23.34
C ALA A 436 14.06 35.90 22.73
N LYS A 437 15.22 35.39 23.18
CA LYS A 437 16.54 35.75 22.63
C LYS A 437 16.67 35.39 21.14
N VAL A 438 16.22 34.20 20.74
CA VAL A 438 16.32 33.76 19.33
C VAL A 438 15.23 34.35 18.44
N ALA A 439 14.01 34.58 18.94
CA ALA A 439 13.01 35.36 18.20
C ALA A 439 13.48 36.80 17.96
N THR A 440 14.27 37.36 18.89
CA THR A 440 14.92 38.66 18.72
C THR A 440 16.02 38.57 17.67
N LEU A 441 16.90 37.55 17.69
CA LEU A 441 17.92 37.31 16.65
C LEU A 441 17.32 37.16 15.23
N TYR A 442 16.17 36.49 15.10
CA TYR A 442 15.42 36.38 13.83
C TYR A 442 14.64 37.64 13.44
N LYS A 443 14.29 38.51 14.40
CA LYS A 443 13.61 39.81 14.14
C LYS A 443 14.59 40.96 13.88
N THR A 444 15.79 40.92 14.47
CA THR A 444 16.84 41.94 14.28
C THR A 444 17.77 41.61 13.12
N GLY A 445 17.82 40.35 12.70
CA GLY A 445 18.42 39.95 11.43
C GLY A 445 17.33 39.82 10.37
N SER A 446 17.12 40.86 9.58
CA SER A 446 16.70 40.61 8.21
C SER A 446 17.66 39.55 7.64
N LEU A 447 17.15 38.39 7.24
CA LEU A 447 17.85 37.49 6.30
C LEU A 447 17.94 38.13 4.89
N ASP A 448 18.03 39.46 4.84
CA ASP A 448 18.32 40.32 3.68
C ASP A 448 19.81 40.72 3.66
N GLY A 449 20.65 40.01 4.42
CA GLY A 449 22.11 40.09 4.30
C GLY A 449 22.61 39.00 3.33
N GLU A 450 23.00 39.43 2.13
CA GLU A 450 23.57 38.66 1.03
C GLU A 450 24.73 37.71 1.43
N GLN A 451 24.44 36.50 1.90
CA GLN A 451 25.33 35.36 1.69
C GLN A 451 24.54 34.25 1.01
N ALA A 452 24.87 33.99 -0.25
CA ALA A 452 24.16 33.01 -1.07
C ALA A 452 24.33 31.61 -0.46
N LEU A 453 23.23 31.03 0.03
CA LEU A 453 23.16 29.62 0.36
C LEU A 453 23.09 28.84 -0.95
N ALA A 454 24.01 27.90 -1.14
CA ALA A 454 24.05 27.13 -2.36
C ALA A 454 24.37 25.65 -2.08
N MET A 455 23.89 24.79 -2.97
CA MET A 455 24.18 23.38 -2.91
C MET A 455 25.64 23.14 -3.35
N ARG A 456 26.38 22.42 -2.53
CA ARG A 456 27.75 21.97 -2.81
C ARG A 456 27.74 20.46 -2.88
N VAL A 457 28.43 19.90 -3.85
CA VAL A 457 28.60 18.45 -3.98
C VAL A 457 30.05 18.10 -3.69
N ILE A 458 30.26 17.26 -2.68
CA ILE A 458 31.58 16.78 -2.27
C ILE A 458 31.64 15.31 -2.64
N TYR A 459 32.61 14.95 -3.49
CA TYR A 459 32.85 13.57 -3.87
C TYR A 459 33.86 12.91 -2.93
N LEU A 460 33.46 11.84 -2.26
CA LEU A 460 34.30 11.03 -1.39
C LEU A 460 34.55 9.67 -2.04
N SER A 461 35.74 9.49 -2.64
CA SER A 461 36.13 8.23 -3.28
C SER A 461 36.35 7.09 -2.29
N GLU A 462 36.18 5.85 -2.75
CA GLU A 462 36.45 4.64 -1.98
C GLU A 462 37.90 4.58 -1.47
N SER A 463 38.88 4.98 -2.29
CA SER A 463 40.27 5.09 -1.84
C SER A 463 40.46 6.09 -0.70
N ASN A 464 39.75 7.23 -0.72
CA ASN A 464 39.79 8.20 0.37
C ASN A 464 39.13 7.66 1.64
N ILE A 465 37.99 6.95 1.52
CA ILE A 465 37.34 6.28 2.65
C ILE A 465 38.29 5.27 3.29
N ALA A 466 38.97 4.45 2.48
CA ALA A 466 39.94 3.47 2.95
C ALA A 466 41.17 4.12 3.61
N LYS A 467 41.72 5.19 3.02
CA LYS A 467 42.83 5.96 3.60
C LYS A 467 42.46 6.58 4.95
N ILE A 468 41.26 7.14 5.07
CA ILE A 468 40.74 7.68 6.34
C ILE A 468 40.65 6.56 7.37
N ALA A 469 40.00 5.44 7.03
CA ALA A 469 39.91 4.30 7.93
C ALA A 469 41.29 3.81 8.37
N GLN A 470 42.25 3.66 7.44
CA GLN A 470 43.60 3.19 7.74
C GLN A 470 44.40 4.18 8.61
N LYS A 471 44.31 5.49 8.33
CA LYS A 471 45.04 6.52 9.07
C LYS A 471 44.62 6.57 10.53
N PHE A 472 43.32 6.48 10.80
CA PHE A 472 42.78 6.60 12.15
C PHE A 472 42.75 5.26 12.89
N ASN A 473 42.45 4.13 12.24
CA ASN A 473 42.47 2.82 12.91
C ASN A 473 43.89 2.31 13.25
N LYS A 474 44.96 2.80 12.61
CA LYS A 474 46.34 2.47 13.01
C LYS A 474 46.74 3.11 14.35
N ALA A 475 46.04 4.14 14.80
CA ALA A 475 46.36 4.89 16.00
C ALA A 475 45.76 4.27 17.28
N ASP A 476 44.81 3.35 17.16
CA ASP A 476 44.10 2.75 18.29
C ASP A 476 43.92 1.23 18.08
N GLY A 477 44.31 0.44 19.07
CA GLY A 477 44.20 -1.03 19.06
C GLY A 477 42.80 -1.54 19.38
N SER A 478 41.84 -0.66 19.67
CA SER A 478 40.51 -1.03 20.14
C SER A 478 39.39 -0.57 19.20
N SER A 479 38.87 -1.52 18.41
CA SER A 479 37.70 -1.46 17.53
C SER A 479 37.86 -0.73 16.18
N ALA A 480 37.71 -1.48 15.07
CA ALA A 480 37.77 -0.91 13.72
C ALA A 480 36.62 0.10 13.49
N LEU A 481 36.97 1.35 13.14
CA LEU A 481 36.03 2.38 12.70
C LEU A 481 35.86 2.33 11.18
N HIS A 482 34.63 2.53 10.71
CA HIS A 482 34.37 2.66 9.29
C HIS A 482 34.78 4.07 8.81
N GLY A 483 35.41 4.20 7.64
CA GLY A 483 35.93 5.49 7.16
C GLY A 483 34.88 6.60 7.06
N VAL A 484 33.62 6.24 6.72
CA VAL A 484 32.48 7.17 6.71
C VAL A 484 32.15 7.75 8.10
N GLN A 485 32.22 6.94 9.17
CA GLN A 485 31.98 7.43 10.53
C GLN A 485 33.05 8.43 10.98
N VAL A 486 34.30 8.17 10.60
CA VAL A 486 35.42 9.09 10.85
C VAL A 486 35.24 10.38 10.05
N PHE A 487 34.74 10.28 8.81
CA PHE A 487 34.44 11.47 8.01
C PHE A 487 33.29 12.29 8.59
N TYR A 488 32.27 11.69 9.22
CA TYR A 488 31.24 12.45 9.96
C TYR A 488 31.86 13.35 11.02
N ALA A 489 32.75 12.78 11.85
CA ALA A 489 33.46 13.53 12.89
C ALA A 489 34.31 14.64 12.27
N LEU A 490 35.10 14.32 11.24
CA LEU A 490 35.97 15.28 10.58
C LEU A 490 35.20 16.44 9.96
N LEU A 491 34.14 16.14 9.20
CA LEU A 491 33.29 17.14 8.58
C LEU A 491 32.62 18.02 9.63
N TRP A 492 32.12 17.43 10.72
CA TRP A 492 31.48 18.17 11.79
C TRP A 492 32.43 19.14 12.48
N GLN A 493 33.62 18.69 12.86
CA GLN A 493 34.64 19.52 13.50
C GLN A 493 35.01 20.72 12.66
N ARG A 494 35.26 20.48 11.37
CA ARG A 494 35.72 21.51 10.42
C ARG A 494 34.62 22.48 10.05
N TYR A 495 33.39 21.97 9.89
CA TYR A 495 32.22 22.81 9.68
C TYR A 495 32.00 23.75 10.86
N VAL A 496 32.07 23.25 12.10
CA VAL A 496 31.93 24.07 13.31
C VAL A 496 33.05 25.11 13.41
N ALA A 497 34.30 24.73 13.12
CA ALA A 497 35.41 25.68 13.08
C ALA A 497 35.17 26.80 12.05
N ALA A 498 34.80 26.44 10.81
CA ALA A 498 34.50 27.40 9.75
C ALA A 498 33.30 28.31 10.09
N ALA A 499 32.26 27.74 10.68
CA ALA A 499 31.08 28.45 11.17
C ALA A 499 31.44 29.50 12.24
N LEU A 500 32.33 29.17 13.19
CA LEU A 500 32.76 30.10 14.22
C LEU A 500 33.65 31.22 13.68
N HIS A 501 34.48 30.94 12.68
CA HIS A 501 35.30 31.96 12.03
C HIS A 501 34.48 32.95 11.19
N THR A 502 33.32 32.53 10.69
CA THR A 502 32.47 33.32 9.78
C THR A 502 31.27 33.97 10.47
N SER A 503 30.92 33.53 11.68
CA SER A 503 29.81 34.06 12.47
C SER A 503 30.20 35.34 13.21
N THR A 504 29.30 36.33 13.22
CA THR A 504 29.39 37.53 14.05
C THR A 504 28.78 37.35 15.45
N THR A 505 28.24 36.15 15.74
CA THR A 505 27.58 35.85 17.00
C THR A 505 28.61 35.37 18.01
N GLU A 506 28.67 35.98 19.20
CA GLU A 506 29.48 35.45 20.30
C GLU A 506 28.91 34.11 20.77
N VAL A 507 29.73 33.07 20.73
CA VAL A 507 29.37 31.71 21.16
C VAL A 507 30.35 31.24 22.23
N SER A 508 29.84 30.66 23.31
CA SER A 508 30.66 30.14 24.40
C SER A 508 31.19 28.74 24.07
N PRO A 509 32.45 28.41 24.42
CA PRO A 509 32.96 27.05 24.31
C PRO A 509 32.14 26.00 25.10
N GLN A 510 31.33 26.44 26.07
CA GLN A 510 30.44 25.58 26.86
C GLN A 510 29.07 25.36 26.21
N ASP A 511 28.76 26.06 25.13
CA ASP A 511 27.49 25.88 24.44
C ASP A 511 27.46 24.49 23.78
N THR A 512 26.38 23.76 24.04
CA THR A 512 26.18 22.39 23.53
C THR A 512 25.49 22.45 22.17
N ILE A 513 26.07 21.74 21.20
CA ILE A 513 25.54 21.63 19.85
C ILE A 513 25.39 20.14 19.46
N PHE A 514 24.55 19.88 18.47
CA PHE A 514 24.16 18.53 18.10
C PHE A 514 24.57 18.22 16.66
N LEU A 515 25.14 17.03 16.46
CA LEU A 515 25.16 16.36 15.18
C LEU A 515 23.98 15.40 15.09
N ASN A 516 23.09 15.64 14.13
CA ASN A 516 21.91 14.84 13.90
C ASN A 516 22.20 13.83 12.79
N ILE A 517 22.05 12.54 13.06
CA ILE A 517 22.25 11.48 12.08
C ILE A 517 20.92 10.74 11.91
N LEU A 518 20.36 10.80 10.70
CA LEU A 518 19.16 10.06 10.36
C LEU A 518 19.51 8.58 10.19
N HIS A 519 18.82 7.70 10.91
CA HIS A 519 19.05 6.26 10.95
C HIS A 519 17.81 5.51 10.46
N ASN A 520 17.98 4.63 9.48
CA ASN A 520 16.90 3.78 8.97
C ASN A 520 16.59 2.66 9.97
N VAL A 521 15.37 2.60 10.50
CA VAL A 521 14.95 1.61 11.51
C VAL A 521 14.19 0.42 10.92
N ARG A 522 13.90 0.40 9.61
CA ARG A 522 13.16 -0.70 8.95
C ARG A 522 13.80 -2.07 9.14
N GLY A 523 15.13 -2.13 8.98
CA GLY A 523 15.89 -3.36 9.15
C GLY A 523 15.88 -3.90 10.58
N LEU A 524 15.53 -3.09 11.58
CA LEU A 524 15.42 -3.53 12.98
C LEU A 524 14.14 -4.35 13.24
N VAL A 525 13.15 -4.25 12.36
CA VAL A 525 11.84 -4.94 12.47
C VAL A 525 11.52 -5.79 11.24
N SER A 526 12.51 -6.09 10.41
CA SER A 526 12.37 -6.86 9.16
C SER A 526 11.32 -6.29 8.19
N ALA A 527 11.15 -4.96 8.16
CA ALA A 527 10.17 -4.27 7.34
C ALA A 527 10.83 -3.55 6.15
N ASP A 528 11.72 -4.24 5.43
CA ASP A 528 12.52 -3.63 4.35
C ASP A 528 11.69 -3.16 3.15
N SER A 529 10.48 -3.69 2.97
CA SER A 529 9.52 -3.27 1.93
C SER A 529 8.62 -2.11 2.33
N TYR A 530 8.71 -1.63 3.57
CA TYR A 530 7.87 -0.53 4.06
C TYR A 530 8.26 0.79 3.41
N VAL A 531 7.33 1.43 2.70
CA VAL A 531 7.61 2.67 1.95
C VAL A 531 7.49 3.93 2.79
N GLY A 532 6.70 3.89 3.86
CA GLY A 532 6.47 5.06 4.73
C GLY A 532 7.70 5.51 5.51
N ASN A 533 7.60 6.61 6.24
CA ASN A 533 8.72 7.12 7.06
C ASN A 533 9.15 6.09 8.12
N GLY A 534 10.37 5.56 7.97
CA GLY A 534 10.96 4.54 8.84
C GLY A 534 12.35 4.96 9.32
N VAL A 535 12.46 6.20 9.79
CA VAL A 535 13.71 6.85 10.22
C VAL A 535 13.60 7.31 11.67
N SER A 536 14.67 7.08 12.43
CA SER A 536 14.91 7.68 13.75
C SER A 536 16.09 8.64 13.68
N THR A 537 16.17 9.60 14.59
CA THR A 537 17.29 10.55 14.65
C THR A 537 18.20 10.25 15.83
N VAL A 538 19.49 10.08 15.55
CA VAL A 538 20.54 10.02 16.56
C VAL A 538 21.10 11.43 16.75
N TYR A 539 20.96 11.96 17.95
CA TYR A 539 21.51 13.23 18.39
C TYR A 539 22.83 12.95 19.10
N VAL A 540 23.91 13.52 18.59
CA VAL A 540 25.24 13.46 19.20
C VAL A 540 25.51 14.80 19.87
N PRO A 541 25.32 14.92 21.20
CA PRO A 541 25.56 16.15 21.95
C PRO A 541 27.05 16.31 22.24
N SER A 542 27.59 17.47 21.92
CA SER A 542 28.95 17.86 22.34
C SER A 542 29.03 19.37 22.55
N THR A 543 29.89 19.82 23.47
CA THR A 543 30.18 21.25 23.57
C THR A 543 31.05 21.72 22.40
N ILE A 544 31.00 22.99 22.07
CA ILE A 544 31.86 23.56 21.01
C ILE A 544 33.34 23.37 21.35
N GLY A 545 33.72 23.58 22.61
CA GLY A 545 35.08 23.32 23.08
C GLY A 545 35.49 21.86 22.90
N GLU A 546 34.61 20.92 23.25
CA GLU A 546 34.84 19.48 23.05
C GLU A 546 35.03 19.14 21.56
N ILE A 547 34.20 19.67 20.67
CA ILE A 547 34.30 19.38 19.22
C ILE A 547 35.63 19.87 18.64
N LEU A 548 36.08 21.07 19.02
CA LEU A 548 37.30 21.67 18.48
C LEU A 548 38.58 21.09 19.10
N GLN A 549 38.52 20.61 20.34
CA GLN A 549 39.71 20.14 21.07
C GLN A 549 39.89 18.62 21.03
N LEU A 550 38.81 17.84 20.94
CA LEU A 550 38.90 16.38 20.93
C LEU A 550 39.58 15.87 19.65
N PRO A 551 40.42 14.83 19.75
CA PRO A 551 40.87 14.09 18.59
C PRO A 551 39.68 13.57 17.77
N THR A 552 39.75 13.68 16.44
CA THR A 552 38.68 13.23 15.52
C THR A 552 38.28 11.77 15.75
N ILE A 553 39.22 10.92 16.18
CA ILE A 553 38.96 9.52 16.48
C ILE A 553 38.06 9.32 17.69
N GLU A 554 38.25 10.08 18.76
CA GLU A 554 37.42 10.00 19.96
C GLU A 554 36.00 10.48 19.67
N LEU A 555 35.88 11.55 18.87
CA LEU A 555 34.59 12.03 18.38
C LEU A 555 33.89 10.97 17.49
N ALA A 556 34.64 10.27 16.64
CA ALA A 556 34.11 9.19 15.81
C ALA A 556 33.67 7.96 16.64
N ILE A 557 34.39 7.63 17.71
CA ILE A 557 34.00 6.59 18.68
C ILE A 557 32.70 6.98 19.39
N LYS A 558 32.57 8.24 19.82
CA LYS A 558 31.34 8.79 20.42
C LYS A 558 30.16 8.65 19.46
N ILE A 559 30.34 9.04 18.18
CA ILE A 559 29.32 8.87 17.13
C ILE A 559 28.95 7.39 16.96
N LYS A 560 29.93 6.48 16.83
CA LYS A 560 29.69 5.04 16.66
C LYS A 560 28.95 4.44 17.85
N SER A 561 29.34 4.80 19.07
CA SER A 561 28.70 4.36 20.31
C SER A 561 27.23 4.75 20.31
N LEU A 562 26.91 6.01 20.03
CA LEU A 562 25.52 6.49 19.98
C LEU A 562 24.72 5.90 18.81
N VAL A 563 25.30 5.71 17.63
CA VAL A 563 24.60 5.06 16.51
C VAL A 563 24.27 3.60 16.84
N ASN A 564 25.15 2.88 17.55
CA ASN A 564 24.91 1.51 17.97
C ASN A 564 23.85 1.38 19.08
N THR A 565 23.44 2.49 19.69
CA THR A 565 22.37 2.51 20.70
C THR A 565 20.96 2.57 20.11
N VAL A 566 20.81 2.66 18.79
CA VAL A 566 19.49 2.71 18.16
C VAL A 566 18.83 1.33 18.21
N THR A 567 17.79 1.21 19.03
CA THR A 567 16.90 0.04 19.10
C THR A 567 15.49 0.40 18.63
N PRO A 568 14.63 -0.58 18.28
CA PRO A 568 13.22 -0.33 18.00
C PRO A 568 12.50 0.43 19.12
N GLY A 569 12.72 0.01 20.38
CA GLY A 569 12.13 0.68 21.55
C GLY A 569 12.59 2.13 21.70
N ALA A 570 13.89 2.40 21.48
CA ALA A 570 14.42 3.77 21.51
C ALA A 570 13.81 4.65 20.41
N ALA A 571 13.60 4.10 19.20
CA ALA A 571 12.96 4.81 18.10
C ALA A 571 11.49 5.14 18.41
N VAL A 572 10.75 4.22 19.03
CA VAL A 572 9.37 4.46 19.48
C VAL A 572 9.34 5.55 20.55
N HIS A 573 10.17 5.42 21.58
CA HIS A 573 10.18 6.39 22.67
C HIS A 573 10.50 7.80 22.16
N LEU A 574 11.46 7.91 21.23
CA LEU A 574 11.78 9.17 20.58
C LEU A 574 10.56 9.72 19.82
N ALA A 575 9.87 8.89 19.04
CA ALA A 575 8.70 9.31 18.28
C ALA A 575 7.51 9.72 19.18
N GLU A 576 7.27 9.00 20.28
CA GLU A 576 6.25 9.36 21.28
C GLU A 576 6.63 10.66 22.02
N ALA A 577 7.91 10.84 22.35
CA ALA A 577 8.42 12.06 22.98
C ALA A 577 8.37 13.28 22.04
N ILE A 578 8.51 13.10 20.72
CA ILE A 578 8.31 14.15 19.69
C ILE A 578 6.82 14.48 19.53
N SER A 579 5.96 13.48 19.62
CA SER A 579 4.53 13.63 19.34
C SER A 579 3.73 14.19 20.53
N ASN A 580 4.30 14.18 21.74
CA ASN A 580 3.68 14.74 22.93
C ASN A 580 3.97 16.27 23.02
N PRO A 581 2.97 17.15 22.91
CA PRO A 581 3.16 18.61 22.97
C PRO A 581 3.68 19.10 24.33
N ASP A 582 3.42 18.36 25.42
CA ASP A 582 3.90 18.67 26.77
C ASP A 582 5.29 18.08 27.06
N SER A 583 5.83 17.27 26.13
CA SER A 583 7.15 16.68 26.29
C SER A 583 8.22 17.75 26.19
N THR A 584 9.09 17.79 27.20
CA THR A 584 10.36 18.53 27.15
C THR A 584 11.17 18.16 25.92
N PHE A 585 11.03 16.94 25.38
CA PHE A 585 11.67 16.55 24.13
C PHE A 585 11.09 17.26 22.90
N ALA A 586 9.77 17.34 22.74
CA ALA A 586 9.17 18.11 21.64
C ALA A 586 9.59 19.59 21.76
N LEU A 587 9.55 20.15 22.96
CA LEU A 587 9.96 21.52 23.23
C LEU A 587 11.47 21.77 23.05
N LYS A 588 12.33 20.74 23.17
CA LYS A 588 13.80 20.82 23.03
C LYS A 588 14.33 20.35 21.67
N ALA A 589 13.64 19.45 20.96
CA ALA A 589 14.09 18.79 19.73
C ALA A 589 13.40 19.31 18.47
N ILE A 590 12.20 19.88 18.57
CA ILE A 590 11.40 20.30 17.40
C ILE A 590 11.60 21.77 17.03
N HIS A 591 12.11 22.62 17.93
CA HIS A 591 12.25 24.04 17.62
C HIS A 591 13.69 24.54 17.75
N LYS A 592 14.29 24.81 16.58
CA LYS A 592 14.62 26.18 16.15
C LYS A 592 15.57 27.02 17.03
N TYR A 593 16.32 26.40 17.94
CA TYR A 593 17.20 27.07 18.91
C TYR A 593 18.65 26.57 18.91
N SER A 594 19.18 26.20 17.75
CA SER A 594 20.63 26.04 17.58
C SER A 594 21.12 27.21 16.72
N LEU A 595 22.13 27.93 17.21
CA LEU A 595 22.71 29.12 16.56
C LEU A 595 22.77 28.95 15.03
N PRO A 596 22.48 30.00 14.24
CA PRO A 596 22.51 29.97 12.78
C PRO A 596 23.95 29.81 12.25
N ALA A 597 24.57 28.66 12.51
CA ALA A 597 25.84 28.12 12.00
C ALA A 597 26.27 26.82 12.71
N SER A 598 25.61 26.36 13.79
CA SER A 598 26.22 25.39 14.73
C SER A 598 25.68 23.97 14.74
N HIS A 599 24.55 23.69 14.08
CA HIS A 599 24.01 22.33 13.97
C HIS A 599 24.34 21.74 12.60
N MET A 600 24.45 20.42 12.50
CA MET A 600 24.60 19.69 11.23
C MET A 600 23.71 18.46 11.23
N THR A 601 22.98 18.25 10.14
CA THR A 601 22.13 17.06 9.93
C THR A 601 22.67 16.24 8.76
N ILE A 602 22.86 14.94 8.99
CA ILE A 602 23.32 13.98 8.00
C ILE A 602 22.17 13.02 7.67
N SER A 603 21.72 13.08 6.43
CA SER A 603 20.84 12.08 5.82
C SER A 603 21.69 11.18 4.93
N ASN A 604 21.94 9.94 5.36
CA ASN A 604 22.78 9.02 4.60
C ASN A 604 21.96 7.93 3.89
N ALA A 605 21.89 8.04 2.57
CA ALA A 605 21.27 7.08 1.66
C ALA A 605 22.30 6.40 0.75
N SER A 606 23.59 6.41 1.11
CA SER A 606 24.69 5.89 0.28
C SER A 606 24.66 4.39 0.05
N ARG A 607 23.89 3.65 0.86
CA ARG A 607 23.68 2.20 0.74
C ARG A 607 22.34 1.83 0.09
N MET A 608 21.56 2.83 -0.32
CA MET A 608 20.28 2.57 -0.96
C MET A 608 20.52 2.10 -2.41
N PRO A 609 19.72 1.14 -2.89
CA PRO A 609 19.98 0.45 -4.16
C PRO A 609 19.52 1.25 -5.39
N PHE A 610 19.83 2.55 -5.45
CA PHE A 610 19.47 3.42 -6.59
C PHE A 610 20.07 2.90 -7.91
N TYR A 611 21.32 2.44 -7.91
CA TYR A 611 21.99 1.89 -9.09
C TYR A 611 21.54 0.49 -9.50
N GLU A 612 20.66 -0.15 -8.72
CA GLU A 612 20.01 -1.41 -9.08
C GLU A 612 18.66 -1.19 -9.76
N THR A 613 18.22 0.08 -9.88
CA THR A 613 16.95 0.45 -10.49
C THR A 613 17.06 0.39 -12.01
N ASP A 614 16.53 -0.66 -12.64
CA ASP A 614 16.56 -0.84 -14.10
C ASP A 614 15.16 -0.76 -14.70
N PHE A 615 14.94 0.23 -15.57
CA PHE A 615 13.68 0.44 -16.30
C PHE A 615 13.60 -0.39 -17.62
N GLY A 616 14.51 -1.33 -17.83
CA GLY A 616 14.75 -1.97 -19.12
C GLY A 616 15.72 -1.17 -20.02
N LEU A 617 16.46 -0.23 -19.42
CA LEU A 617 17.46 0.62 -20.07
C LEU A 617 18.89 0.24 -19.66
N GLY A 618 19.04 -0.71 -18.73
CA GLY A 618 20.28 -1.00 -18.02
C GLY A 618 20.39 -0.20 -16.72
N LYS A 619 21.56 -0.27 -16.08
CA LYS A 619 21.82 0.45 -14.83
C LYS A 619 21.93 1.95 -15.07
N PRO A 620 21.47 2.80 -14.13
CA PRO A 620 21.65 4.23 -14.25
C PRO A 620 23.14 4.59 -14.18
N LEU A 621 23.51 5.63 -14.90
CA LEU A 621 24.87 6.18 -14.93
C LEU A 621 25.12 7.14 -13.78
N ALA A 622 24.09 7.85 -13.31
CA ALA A 622 24.19 8.80 -12.22
C ALA A 622 22.88 8.92 -11.44
N VAL A 623 22.99 9.28 -10.16
CA VAL A 623 21.87 9.55 -9.25
C VAL A 623 22.01 10.97 -8.72
N LEU A 624 20.96 11.77 -8.88
CA LEU A 624 20.93 13.18 -8.50
C LEU A 624 19.89 13.45 -7.41
N TRP A 625 20.22 14.35 -6.50
CA TRP A 625 19.29 14.88 -5.51
C TRP A 625 18.81 16.27 -5.92
N GLY A 626 17.49 16.46 -5.96
CA GLY A 626 16.87 17.64 -6.56
C GLY A 626 16.25 18.66 -5.59
N THR A 627 16.36 18.43 -4.29
CA THR A 627 15.74 19.28 -3.26
C THR A 627 16.44 20.62 -3.12
N ARG A 628 15.73 21.67 -2.64
CA ARG A 628 16.37 22.97 -2.37
C ARG A 628 17.50 22.84 -1.33
N PRO A 629 18.59 23.61 -1.48
CA PRO A 629 19.60 23.67 -0.44
C PRO A 629 18.96 24.19 0.85
N THR A 630 19.11 23.43 1.91
CA THR A 630 18.82 23.87 3.27
C THR A 630 20.14 24.04 3.98
N ASP A 631 20.33 25.18 4.63
CA ASP A 631 21.50 25.39 5.50
C ASP A 631 21.55 24.22 6.50
N THR A 632 22.77 23.78 6.85
CA THR A 632 23.06 22.73 7.83
C THR A 632 22.65 21.28 7.53
N MET A 633 22.00 20.98 6.40
CA MET A 633 21.64 19.60 6.03
C MET A 633 22.50 19.07 4.89
N SER A 634 22.96 17.82 5.04
CA SER A 634 23.63 17.07 4.00
C SER A 634 22.86 15.80 3.63
N SER A 635 22.79 15.49 2.34
CA SER A 635 22.26 14.23 1.81
C SER A 635 23.39 13.48 1.10
N TRP A 636 23.59 12.23 1.48
CA TRP A 636 24.70 11.40 0.99
C TRP A 636 24.14 10.30 0.11
N LEU A 637 24.60 10.25 -1.14
CA LEU A 637 24.16 9.31 -2.16
C LEU A 637 25.31 8.45 -2.66
N PRO A 638 25.03 7.24 -3.17
CA PRO A 638 26.08 6.44 -3.78
C PRO A 638 26.63 7.16 -5.03
N HIS A 639 27.94 7.11 -5.21
CA HIS A 639 28.57 7.53 -6.46
C HIS A 639 28.59 6.37 -7.47
N SER A 640 28.54 6.70 -8.76
CA SER A 640 28.50 5.69 -9.83
C SER A 640 29.83 4.98 -9.97
N SER A 641 29.83 3.64 -9.82
CA SER A 641 31.01 2.82 -10.11
C SER A 641 31.33 2.72 -11.59
N ALA A 642 30.40 3.11 -12.48
CA ALA A 642 30.63 3.19 -13.92
C ALA A 642 31.54 4.37 -14.30
N GLU A 643 31.70 5.36 -13.41
CA GLU A 643 32.49 6.57 -13.63
C GLU A 643 33.86 6.56 -12.91
N GLY A 644 34.22 5.49 -12.18
CA GLY A 644 35.53 5.38 -11.51
C GLY A 644 35.57 4.39 -10.33
N GLU A 645 36.43 4.68 -9.34
CA GLU A 645 36.35 4.03 -8.02
C GLU A 645 34.95 4.32 -7.43
N GLY A 646 34.29 3.34 -6.80
CA GLY A 646 33.04 3.62 -6.09
C GLY A 646 33.20 4.75 -5.06
N GLY A 647 32.10 5.23 -4.49
CA GLY A 647 32.20 6.32 -3.52
C GLY A 647 30.87 6.88 -3.06
N ILE A 648 30.92 8.11 -2.55
CA ILE A 648 29.76 8.82 -2.02
C ILE A 648 29.75 10.26 -2.54
N ASP A 649 28.62 10.69 -3.10
CA ASP A 649 28.33 12.09 -3.40
C ASP A 649 27.58 12.72 -2.22
N ILE A 650 28.16 13.77 -1.64
CA ILE A 650 27.60 14.47 -0.49
C ILE A 650 27.05 15.80 -0.97
N TYR A 651 25.72 15.89 -1.05
CA TYR A 651 25.00 17.12 -1.35
C TYR A 651 24.81 17.90 -0.04
N PHE A 652 25.48 19.03 0.10
CA PHE A 652 25.45 19.84 1.31
C PHE A 652 25.05 21.28 0.96
N GLY A 653 23.94 21.76 1.50
CA GLY A 653 23.61 23.18 1.50
C GLY A 653 24.56 23.94 2.42
N MET A 654 25.46 24.74 1.84
CA MET A 654 26.43 25.55 2.59
C MET A 654 26.38 27.00 2.14
N ARG A 655 26.65 27.93 3.06
CA ARG A 655 26.96 29.32 2.73
C ARG A 655 28.34 29.42 2.10
N ASP A 656 28.51 30.37 1.18
CA ASP A 656 29.79 30.61 0.48
C ASP A 656 30.95 30.84 1.44
N SER A 657 30.74 31.62 2.50
CA SER A 657 31.74 31.91 3.54
C SER A 657 32.27 30.64 4.23
N ILE A 658 31.39 29.70 4.56
CA ILE A 658 31.75 28.42 5.18
C ILE A 658 32.47 27.52 4.17
N TYR A 659 31.96 27.47 2.93
CA TYR A 659 32.57 26.68 1.87
C TYR A 659 34.02 27.13 1.58
N ASP A 660 34.24 28.43 1.46
CA ASP A 660 35.57 29.00 1.22
C ASP A 660 36.53 28.73 2.38
N ALA A 661 36.05 28.80 3.62
CA ALA A 661 36.83 28.45 4.80
C ALA A 661 37.23 26.96 4.82
N LEU A 662 36.30 26.05 4.48
CA LEU A 662 36.58 24.60 4.39
C LEU A 662 37.59 24.27 3.27
N LYS A 663 37.54 25.01 2.16
CA LYS A 663 38.50 24.90 1.06
C LYS A 663 39.89 25.43 1.45
N ALA A 664 39.95 26.52 2.21
CA ALA A 664 41.20 27.07 2.72
C ALA A 664 41.90 26.12 3.72
N ASP A 665 41.12 25.38 4.51
CA ASP A 665 41.59 24.36 5.46
C ASP A 665 42.04 23.04 4.77
N LYS A 666 41.98 22.97 3.43
CA LYS A 666 42.33 21.79 2.61
C LYS A 666 41.59 20.51 3.03
N LEU A 667 40.41 20.66 3.64
CA LEU A 667 39.52 19.53 3.89
C LEU A 667 38.83 19.08 2.60
N LEU A 668 38.33 20.06 1.84
CA LEU A 668 37.76 19.93 0.49
C LEU A 668 38.86 20.19 -0.54
#